data_AF-A0A6P8LWN3-F1
#
_entry.id   AF-A0A6P8LWN3-F1
#
_cell.length_a   1.000
_cell.length_b   1.000
_cell.length_c   1.000
_cell.angle_alpha   90.00
_cell.angle_beta   90.00
_cell.angle_gamma   90.00
#
_symmetry.space_group_name_H-M   'P 1'
#
loop_
_entity.id
_entity.type
_entity.pdbx_description
1 polymer ?
#
loop_
_entity_poly.entity_id
_entity_poly.type
_entity_poly.pdbx_seq_one_letter_code
_entity_poly.pdbx_strand_id
1 'polypeptide(L)'
;MRVAVVGAGVIGMTSAFAVKSSFPQFEVQIFSDKFSPATTGDGSAGIWSPYLLGNTPSDKISQWSEITYRWLENFWKAGLASEIGLSLIPMYRVTSNPDGFLDLAWTKVVYGAYELNPSELEKLNAEWNANYKHGWMFLTYTCEPVKLLPWLMKRFLQIGGKLRNRKIHTFNELTDDGYDLIINCSGLGAHKLVGDNAVKSIRGQVARVTASWVMHGLLVDDDDGNYIIPNIDSVVLGGTHQENDFDRTPRKEDSEFIYNGCVRILPALKGSEIAKEWVGLRPGRYQVRIEAEVCRSSQGRQVTVIHNYGHGGSGVTLCWGCALNVVNIVENTTSLKSNLTPVMNLIERSNKRPLMVEREIEAGDTKKSYPINNEITSESDSSAEVRSCKTVYRNRCKKLVVSDTSFNVLPSTDSTKNDREPIASKCFADKKDDKADLSFVETDVESRKEGTSIKAKKKKKRRYLTICTSNCKYDAVRRVAARFGMKEVTEDSSWNLYWTDLSVSVERAKDMKRYQKVNHFPGMTEICRKDLLARNLNRMLRLFPKDYNFFPKTWCFPADHGEAIAYAKLRRSKTFIIKPDTGCQGRGIYLTKNLKDVKPSERMICQVYVARPFLVDGYKFDLRIYALLTSCDPLRIYVYNDGLARFATSRYKEPTGHNTSNVFMHLTNYAVNKHSRMYVIDDEIGSKRKISTLNKWFKMKDVDVDELWRKIDEIIIKTILAAHPVLKHSYHTCFPTHDKTYACFELLGFDVLLDWKLKPYLLEVNHSPSFHTDAQIDKDVKEGLLMSTFEMLNLQQCDKKKIIEEDRKRVRDRLLQGINTKDGSTNDSTVGTTKLDKPEEDLQKQFKWEDEHMGNFRRIYPCCDSERYEPFFKQSSISVYQDTAASRAREEASRIQKEENEMKIKEQESKKISGKWSDSKLHSESPNVTQKSTTTHDQDRNKCANVSRRNSSHSNTKKQAISATNTSHSFEPEIICESEERERVTALAQRDFLIKSYGMLEQIYMAMKKNGTLRAIDEKKYGLYGKLGYADSTSKSASICRHKCHLHQHSGMETRYEPWTSQSPQFCLKASKVDNVP
;
A
#
# COMPACT_ATOMS: atom_id res chain seq x y z
N MET A 1 -20.71 -26.49 -37.17
CA MET A 1 -21.12 -27.28 -36.00
C MET A 1 -21.90 -26.40 -35.05
N ARG A 2 -23.08 -26.86 -34.62
CA ARG A 2 -23.95 -26.22 -33.62
C ARG A 2 -23.82 -26.98 -32.30
N VAL A 3 -23.52 -26.25 -31.22
CA VAL A 3 -23.24 -26.81 -29.89
C VAL A 3 -24.26 -26.29 -28.89
N ALA A 4 -24.98 -27.19 -28.23
CA ALA A 4 -25.89 -26.85 -27.13
C ALA A 4 -25.20 -27.12 -25.78
N VAL A 5 -25.19 -26.15 -24.88
CA VAL A 5 -24.71 -26.32 -23.49
C VAL A 5 -25.89 -26.23 -22.55
N VAL A 6 -26.17 -27.29 -21.79
CA VAL A 6 -27.34 -27.36 -20.91
C VAL A 6 -26.94 -27.03 -19.47
N GLY A 7 -27.51 -25.96 -18.92
CA GLY A 7 -27.24 -25.41 -17.59
C GLY A 7 -26.36 -24.16 -17.63
N ALA A 8 -26.81 -23.07 -16.99
CA ALA A 8 -26.10 -21.78 -16.93
C ALA A 8 -25.38 -21.51 -15.59
N GLY A 9 -25.11 -22.55 -14.79
CA GLY A 9 -24.21 -22.44 -13.64
C GLY A 9 -22.74 -22.28 -14.07
N VAL A 10 -21.83 -22.06 -13.11
CA VAL A 10 -20.41 -21.74 -13.40
C VAL A 10 -19.73 -22.72 -14.36
N ILE A 11 -19.96 -24.02 -14.18
CA ILE A 11 -19.42 -25.09 -15.06
C ILE A 11 -19.94 -24.98 -16.50
N GLY A 12 -21.21 -24.63 -16.69
CA GLY A 12 -21.82 -24.43 -18.01
C GLY A 12 -21.32 -23.16 -18.68
N MET A 13 -21.24 -22.06 -17.93
CA MET A 13 -20.71 -20.78 -18.43
C MET A 13 -19.24 -20.89 -18.84
N THR A 14 -18.38 -21.54 -18.04
CA THR A 14 -16.97 -21.74 -18.42
C THR A 14 -16.82 -22.71 -19.59
N SER A 15 -17.57 -23.82 -19.62
CA SER A 15 -17.53 -24.77 -20.74
C SER A 15 -17.95 -24.13 -22.06
N ALA A 16 -19.06 -23.37 -22.07
CA ALA A 16 -19.53 -22.66 -23.25
C ALA A 16 -18.53 -21.58 -23.71
N PHE A 17 -17.95 -20.82 -22.78
CA PHE A 17 -16.96 -19.79 -23.09
C PHE A 17 -15.65 -20.39 -23.61
N ALA A 18 -15.16 -21.48 -23.02
CA ALA A 18 -13.97 -22.19 -23.46
C ALA A 18 -14.16 -22.76 -24.88
N VAL A 19 -15.24 -23.50 -25.13
CA VAL A 19 -15.53 -24.08 -26.45
C VAL A 19 -15.72 -23.00 -27.52
N LYS A 20 -16.46 -21.92 -27.24
CA LYS A 20 -16.64 -20.82 -28.21
C LYS A 20 -15.35 -20.03 -28.47
N SER A 21 -14.45 -19.94 -27.49
CA SER A 21 -13.13 -19.30 -27.66
C SER A 21 -12.17 -20.18 -28.47
N SER A 22 -12.14 -21.48 -28.20
CA SER A 22 -11.27 -22.47 -28.88
C SER A 22 -11.72 -22.76 -30.31
N PHE A 23 -13.03 -22.70 -30.57
CA PHE A 23 -13.65 -22.93 -31.88
C PHE A 23 -14.58 -21.76 -32.27
N PRO A 24 -14.04 -20.59 -32.70
CA PRO A 24 -14.84 -19.42 -33.07
C PRO A 24 -15.90 -19.72 -34.15
N GLN A 25 -15.65 -20.72 -35.00
CA GLN A 25 -16.54 -21.19 -36.07
C GLN A 25 -17.73 -22.05 -35.58
N PHE A 26 -17.82 -22.37 -34.29
CA PHE A 26 -18.96 -23.11 -33.72
C PHE A 26 -20.09 -22.15 -33.30
N GLU A 27 -21.34 -22.52 -33.57
CA GLU A 27 -22.49 -21.83 -33.00
C GLU A 27 -22.79 -22.44 -31.62
N VAL A 28 -22.29 -21.81 -30.56
CA VAL A 28 -22.51 -22.27 -29.18
C VAL A 28 -23.72 -21.53 -28.57
N GLN A 29 -24.74 -22.28 -28.13
CA GLN A 29 -25.90 -21.75 -27.43
C GLN A 29 -26.04 -22.38 -26.04
N ILE A 30 -26.31 -21.58 -24.99
CA ILE A 30 -26.56 -22.06 -23.62
C ILE A 30 -28.06 -22.11 -23.37
N PHE A 31 -28.55 -23.27 -22.93
CA PHE A 31 -29.94 -23.53 -22.56
C PHE A 31 -30.06 -23.70 -21.05
N SER A 32 -30.94 -22.92 -20.42
CA SER A 32 -31.23 -23.06 -18.99
C SER A 32 -32.62 -22.50 -18.68
N ASP A 33 -33.27 -22.99 -17.62
CA ASP A 33 -34.50 -22.38 -17.08
C ASP A 33 -34.20 -21.21 -16.13
N LYS A 34 -32.95 -21.04 -15.69
CA LYS A 34 -32.48 -19.95 -14.83
C LYS A 34 -31.06 -19.53 -15.20
N PHE A 35 -30.83 -18.22 -15.26
CA PHE A 35 -29.50 -17.60 -15.40
C PHE A 35 -29.17 -16.80 -14.12
N SER A 36 -27.95 -16.29 -13.99
CA SER A 36 -27.59 -15.39 -12.87
C SER A 36 -28.53 -14.17 -12.85
N PRO A 37 -29.04 -13.73 -11.67
CA PRO A 37 -28.64 -14.10 -10.31
C PRO A 37 -29.43 -15.28 -9.67
N ALA A 38 -30.09 -16.13 -10.47
CA ALA A 38 -31.01 -17.16 -10.00
C ALA A 38 -30.47 -18.62 -10.07
N THR A 39 -29.14 -18.82 -10.16
CA THR A 39 -28.50 -20.14 -10.18
C THR A 39 -28.03 -20.58 -8.79
N THR A 40 -27.64 -21.86 -8.64
CA THR A 40 -26.92 -22.34 -7.44
C THR A 40 -25.56 -21.63 -7.24
N GLY A 41 -24.96 -21.07 -8.30
CA GLY A 41 -23.68 -20.36 -8.17
C GLY A 41 -23.80 -19.08 -7.35
N ASP A 42 -24.86 -18.31 -7.58
CA ASP A 42 -24.99 -16.91 -7.13
C ASP A 42 -25.03 -16.73 -5.60
N GLY A 43 -25.35 -17.77 -4.83
CA GLY A 43 -25.27 -17.74 -3.36
C GLY A 43 -23.91 -18.13 -2.77
N SER A 44 -23.06 -18.83 -3.54
CA SER A 44 -21.82 -19.44 -3.05
C SER A 44 -20.83 -18.44 -2.47
N ALA A 45 -20.07 -18.87 -1.46
CA ALA A 45 -18.97 -18.10 -0.88
C ALA A 45 -17.78 -17.92 -1.84
N GLY A 46 -17.68 -18.75 -2.89
CA GLY A 46 -16.71 -18.56 -3.98
C GLY A 46 -15.25 -18.90 -3.66
N ILE A 47 -14.94 -19.50 -2.50
CA ILE A 47 -13.57 -19.91 -2.14
C ILE A 47 -13.02 -20.93 -3.15
N TRP A 48 -11.79 -20.73 -3.62
CA TRP A 48 -11.00 -21.78 -4.24
C TRP A 48 -10.45 -22.66 -3.13
N SER A 49 -11.00 -23.88 -3.03
CA SER A 49 -10.51 -25.00 -2.22
C SER A 49 -11.16 -26.29 -2.74
N PRO A 50 -10.44 -27.40 -2.92
CA PRO A 50 -11.05 -28.70 -3.21
C PRO A 50 -11.83 -29.26 -2.01
N TYR A 51 -13.12 -29.50 -2.21
CA TYR A 51 -14.07 -29.98 -1.19
C TYR A 51 -15.31 -30.64 -1.83
N LEU A 52 -15.80 -31.73 -1.22
CA LEU A 52 -16.94 -32.55 -1.68
C LEU A 52 -16.82 -32.99 -3.15
N LEU A 53 -15.83 -33.84 -3.43
CA LEU A 53 -15.55 -34.39 -4.76
C LEU A 53 -15.71 -35.93 -4.83
N GLY A 54 -16.14 -36.56 -3.74
CA GLY A 54 -16.26 -38.02 -3.63
C GLY A 54 -14.95 -38.73 -3.95
N ASN A 55 -15.05 -39.89 -4.60
CA ASN A 55 -13.91 -40.70 -5.03
C ASN A 55 -13.40 -40.26 -6.42
N THR A 56 -13.38 -38.96 -6.70
CA THR A 56 -12.74 -38.42 -7.91
C THR A 56 -11.21 -38.54 -7.77
N PRO A 57 -10.50 -39.12 -8.77
CA PRO A 57 -9.05 -39.28 -8.71
C PRO A 57 -8.29 -37.98 -8.41
N SER A 58 -7.37 -38.03 -7.45
CA SER A 58 -6.67 -36.86 -6.91
C SER A 58 -5.71 -36.19 -7.89
N ASP A 59 -5.22 -36.92 -8.89
CA ASP A 59 -4.51 -36.39 -10.06
C ASP A 59 -5.40 -35.43 -10.88
N LYS A 60 -6.64 -35.84 -11.17
CA LYS A 60 -7.62 -35.01 -11.90
C LYS A 60 -8.06 -33.81 -11.08
N ILE A 61 -8.30 -33.99 -9.77
CA ILE A 61 -8.60 -32.86 -8.85
C ILE A 61 -7.44 -31.86 -8.88
N SER A 62 -6.19 -32.33 -8.74
CA SER A 62 -5.00 -31.47 -8.77
C SER A 62 -4.87 -30.73 -10.10
N GLN A 63 -4.99 -31.43 -11.23
CA GLN A 63 -4.89 -30.85 -12.57
C GLN A 63 -5.96 -29.79 -12.84
N TRP A 64 -7.24 -30.13 -12.63
CA TRP A 64 -8.33 -29.20 -12.93
C TRP A 64 -8.36 -28.01 -11.97
N SER A 65 -8.01 -28.22 -10.70
CA SER A 65 -7.94 -27.16 -9.71
C SER A 65 -6.78 -26.20 -9.99
N GLU A 66 -5.56 -26.69 -10.28
CA GLU A 66 -4.43 -25.82 -10.64
C GLU A 66 -4.73 -24.99 -11.88
N ILE A 67 -5.21 -25.62 -12.96
CA ILE A 67 -5.57 -24.90 -14.20
C ILE A 67 -6.57 -23.77 -13.92
N THR A 68 -7.51 -23.98 -12.99
CA THR A 68 -8.47 -22.96 -12.57
C THR A 68 -7.84 -21.89 -11.67
N TYR A 69 -6.91 -22.27 -10.79
CA TYR A 69 -6.15 -21.32 -9.96
C TYR A 69 -5.32 -20.37 -10.83
N ARG A 70 -4.61 -20.91 -11.85
CA ARG A 70 -3.86 -20.11 -12.84
C ARG A 70 -4.76 -19.16 -13.62
N TRP A 71 -5.98 -19.57 -13.94
CA TRP A 71 -6.97 -18.75 -14.65
C TRP A 71 -7.44 -17.56 -13.80
N LEU A 72 -7.77 -17.79 -12.52
CA LEU A 72 -8.09 -16.72 -11.57
C LEU A 72 -6.88 -15.79 -11.34
N GLU A 73 -5.69 -16.36 -11.11
CA GLU A 73 -4.42 -15.65 -10.99
C GLU A 73 -4.18 -14.68 -12.15
N ASN A 74 -4.51 -15.07 -13.38
CA ASN A 74 -4.35 -14.23 -14.57
C ASN A 74 -5.34 -13.05 -14.59
N PHE A 75 -6.60 -13.23 -14.19
CA PHE A 75 -7.54 -12.11 -14.08
C PHE A 75 -7.15 -11.13 -12.97
N TRP A 76 -6.65 -11.63 -11.84
CA TRP A 76 -6.11 -10.80 -10.77
C TRP A 76 -4.89 -9.99 -11.25
N LYS A 77 -3.96 -10.62 -11.96
CA LYS A 77 -2.80 -9.96 -12.58
C LYS A 77 -3.18 -8.94 -13.67
N ALA A 78 -4.30 -9.15 -14.36
CA ALA A 78 -4.86 -8.22 -15.34
C ALA A 78 -5.63 -7.03 -14.73
N GLY A 79 -5.86 -7.03 -13.40
CA GLY A 79 -6.57 -5.95 -12.71
C GLY A 79 -8.10 -6.05 -12.73
N LEU A 80 -8.66 -7.14 -13.27
CA LEU A 80 -10.11 -7.37 -13.40
C LEU A 80 -10.80 -7.81 -12.08
N ALA A 81 -10.06 -7.75 -10.96
CA ALA A 81 -10.43 -8.31 -9.67
C ALA A 81 -11.83 -7.88 -9.17
N SER A 82 -12.12 -6.58 -9.23
CA SER A 82 -13.43 -6.04 -8.81
C SER A 82 -14.58 -6.40 -9.76
N GLU A 83 -14.33 -6.52 -11.07
CA GLU A 83 -15.37 -6.86 -12.06
C GLU A 83 -15.93 -8.28 -11.86
N ILE A 84 -15.06 -9.24 -11.54
CA ILE A 84 -15.43 -10.67 -11.45
C ILE A 84 -15.61 -11.17 -10.01
N GLY A 85 -15.51 -10.29 -9.01
CA GLY A 85 -15.63 -10.66 -7.61
C GLY A 85 -14.45 -11.46 -7.07
N LEU A 86 -13.25 -11.21 -7.59
CA LEU A 86 -12.03 -11.95 -7.25
C LEU A 86 -11.18 -11.21 -6.22
N SER A 87 -10.92 -11.85 -5.08
CA SER A 87 -9.99 -11.36 -4.06
C SER A 87 -8.94 -12.42 -3.71
N LEU A 88 -7.77 -12.00 -3.26
CA LEU A 88 -6.71 -12.88 -2.72
C LEU A 88 -6.68 -12.69 -1.21
N ILE A 89 -6.96 -13.74 -0.44
CA ILE A 89 -7.10 -13.68 1.01
C ILE A 89 -6.30 -14.78 1.71
N PRO A 90 -5.79 -14.55 2.93
CA PRO A 90 -5.25 -15.61 3.76
C PRO A 90 -6.38 -16.48 4.29
N MET A 91 -6.09 -17.76 4.46
CA MET A 91 -6.99 -18.77 4.96
C MET A 91 -6.30 -19.57 6.05
N TYR A 92 -7.01 -19.81 7.15
CA TYR A 92 -6.71 -20.89 8.08
C TYR A 92 -7.67 -22.06 7.79
N ARG A 93 -7.15 -23.25 7.56
CA ARG A 93 -7.91 -24.51 7.51
C ARG A 93 -7.47 -25.36 8.69
N VAL A 94 -8.40 -25.76 9.56
CA VAL A 94 -8.13 -26.48 10.81
C VAL A 94 -9.04 -27.71 10.94
N THR A 95 -8.57 -28.75 11.61
CA THR A 95 -9.38 -29.95 11.90
C THR A 95 -9.07 -30.50 13.29
N SER A 96 -10.10 -31.03 13.94
CA SER A 96 -10.06 -31.77 15.20
C SER A 96 -9.75 -33.25 14.99
N ASN A 97 -9.76 -33.73 13.74
CA ASN A 97 -9.35 -35.09 13.39
C ASN A 97 -7.87 -35.32 13.74
N PRO A 98 -7.51 -36.32 14.59
CA PRO A 98 -6.11 -36.61 14.93
C PRO A 98 -5.27 -37.08 13.73
N ASP A 99 -5.88 -37.63 12.68
CA ASP A 99 -5.19 -38.09 11.47
C ASP A 99 -4.91 -36.94 10.47
N GLY A 100 -5.45 -35.75 10.72
CA GLY A 100 -5.21 -34.56 9.90
C GLY A 100 -5.94 -34.55 8.56
N PHE A 101 -5.28 -34.04 7.52
CA PHE A 101 -5.89 -33.78 6.21
C PHE A 101 -5.55 -34.87 5.19
N LEU A 102 -6.58 -35.56 4.68
CA LEU A 102 -6.43 -36.68 3.73
C LEU A 102 -5.89 -36.26 2.34
N ASP A 103 -6.07 -35.01 1.94
CA ASP A 103 -5.47 -34.44 0.73
C ASP A 103 -4.67 -33.17 1.06
N LEU A 104 -3.43 -33.14 0.62
CA LEU A 104 -2.50 -32.01 0.72
C LEU A 104 -1.97 -31.57 -0.66
N ALA A 105 -2.45 -32.13 -1.78
CA ALA A 105 -1.96 -31.77 -3.12
C ALA A 105 -2.23 -30.29 -3.45
N TRP A 106 -3.36 -29.75 -3.01
CA TRP A 106 -3.72 -28.34 -3.14
C TRP A 106 -2.71 -27.37 -2.50
N THR A 107 -1.95 -27.79 -1.47
CA THR A 107 -0.92 -26.95 -0.82
C THR A 107 0.20 -26.52 -1.76
N LYS A 108 0.42 -27.27 -2.85
CA LYS A 108 1.42 -26.99 -3.90
C LYS A 108 0.94 -25.93 -4.90
N VAL A 109 -0.37 -25.72 -4.99
CA VAL A 109 -1.02 -24.80 -5.93
C VAL A 109 -1.20 -23.42 -5.29
N VAL A 110 -1.80 -23.39 -4.10
CA VAL A 110 -2.02 -22.16 -3.33
C VAL A 110 -0.70 -21.50 -2.95
N TYR A 111 -0.74 -20.20 -2.76
CA TYR A 111 0.47 -19.49 -2.38
C TYR A 111 0.80 -19.76 -0.90
N GLY A 112 2.08 -20.03 -0.61
CA GLY A 112 2.63 -19.85 0.74
C GLY A 112 2.10 -20.79 1.82
N ALA A 113 1.47 -21.90 1.45
CA ALA A 113 1.03 -22.91 2.41
C ALA A 113 2.15 -23.33 3.36
N TYR A 114 1.84 -23.31 4.66
CA TYR A 114 2.60 -23.94 5.73
C TYR A 114 1.66 -24.52 6.80
N GLU A 115 2.13 -25.56 7.48
CA GLU A 115 1.44 -26.23 8.58
C GLU A 115 1.70 -25.49 9.89
N LEU A 116 0.64 -25.18 10.64
CA LEU A 116 0.73 -24.44 11.89
C LEU A 116 1.56 -25.23 12.91
N ASN A 117 2.59 -24.61 13.47
CA ASN A 117 3.37 -25.27 14.51
C ASN A 117 2.54 -25.42 15.80
N PRO A 118 2.90 -26.34 16.73
CA PRO A 118 2.10 -26.59 17.93
C PRO A 118 1.80 -25.34 18.77
N SER A 119 2.68 -24.34 18.81
CA SER A 119 2.45 -23.09 19.55
C SER A 119 1.59 -22.07 18.78
N GLU A 120 1.49 -22.16 17.45
CA GLU A 120 0.45 -21.42 16.70
C GLU A 120 -0.92 -22.07 16.94
N LEU A 121 -0.99 -23.39 16.86
CA LEU A 121 -2.23 -24.16 17.03
C LEU A 121 -2.78 -24.08 18.47
N GLU A 122 -1.91 -24.10 19.49
CA GLU A 122 -2.28 -23.90 20.89
C GLU A 122 -2.90 -22.52 21.13
N LYS A 123 -2.31 -21.45 20.57
CA LYS A 123 -2.87 -20.08 20.65
C LYS A 123 -4.22 -19.99 19.96
N LEU A 124 -4.33 -20.54 18.75
CA LEU A 124 -5.57 -20.60 17.97
C LEU A 124 -6.68 -21.35 18.72
N ASN A 125 -6.35 -22.50 19.34
CA ASN A 125 -7.28 -23.26 20.18
C ASN A 125 -7.73 -22.47 21.42
N ALA A 126 -6.81 -21.74 22.07
CA ALA A 126 -7.14 -20.88 23.22
C ALA A 126 -7.99 -19.65 22.83
N GLU A 127 -7.72 -19.03 21.67
CA GLU A 127 -8.49 -17.88 21.17
C GLU A 127 -9.89 -18.25 20.70
N TRP A 128 -10.07 -19.40 20.03
CA TRP A 128 -11.34 -19.82 19.43
C TRP A 128 -12.14 -20.82 20.31
N ASN A 129 -11.63 -21.10 21.53
CA ASN A 129 -12.17 -22.07 22.48
C ASN A 129 -12.42 -23.45 21.83
N ALA A 130 -11.37 -24.01 21.24
CA ALA A 130 -11.39 -25.19 20.39
C ALA A 130 -10.25 -26.19 20.73
N ASN A 131 -10.20 -27.33 20.03
CA ASN A 131 -9.26 -28.42 20.29
C ASN A 131 -8.75 -29.07 18.99
N TYR A 132 -8.48 -28.24 17.98
CA TYR A 132 -7.94 -28.65 16.70
C TYR A 132 -6.57 -29.34 16.86
N LYS A 133 -6.33 -30.39 16.06
CA LYS A 133 -5.14 -31.23 16.09
C LYS A 133 -4.15 -30.92 14.99
N HIS A 134 -4.67 -30.45 13.84
CA HIS A 134 -3.87 -30.00 12.70
C HIS A 134 -4.45 -28.71 12.13
N GLY A 135 -3.59 -27.92 11.48
CA GLY A 135 -4.02 -26.71 10.80
C GLY A 135 -3.00 -26.18 9.81
N TRP A 136 -3.47 -25.47 8.79
CA TRP A 136 -2.66 -24.90 7.72
C TRP A 136 -3.01 -23.44 7.50
N MET A 137 -1.99 -22.58 7.38
CA MET A 137 -2.13 -21.21 6.89
C MET A 137 -1.68 -21.16 5.43
N PHE A 138 -2.52 -20.61 4.55
CA PHE A 138 -2.21 -20.47 3.12
C PHE A 138 -2.96 -19.29 2.50
N LEU A 139 -2.64 -18.96 1.25
CA LEU A 139 -3.22 -17.85 0.52
C LEU A 139 -3.86 -18.32 -0.78
N THR A 140 -5.16 -18.05 -0.92
CA THR A 140 -5.97 -18.51 -2.05
C THR A 140 -6.95 -17.43 -2.50
N TYR A 141 -7.59 -17.70 -3.63
CA TYR A 141 -8.57 -16.80 -4.23
C TYR A 141 -10.00 -17.08 -3.73
N THR A 142 -10.76 -16.04 -3.41
CA THR A 142 -12.23 -16.07 -3.43
C THR A 142 -12.73 -15.44 -4.72
N CYS A 143 -13.62 -16.10 -5.45
CA CYS A 143 -14.22 -15.61 -6.69
C CYS A 143 -15.76 -15.74 -6.61
N GLU A 144 -16.42 -14.62 -6.36
CA GLU A 144 -17.87 -14.53 -6.13
C GLU A 144 -18.67 -14.83 -7.42
N PRO A 145 -19.45 -15.93 -7.52
CA PRO A 145 -20.13 -16.26 -8.77
C PRO A 145 -21.20 -15.25 -9.17
N VAL A 146 -21.79 -14.53 -8.22
CA VAL A 146 -22.73 -13.43 -8.48
C VAL A 146 -22.12 -12.26 -9.27
N LYS A 147 -20.78 -12.16 -9.33
CA LYS A 147 -20.04 -11.21 -10.19
C LYS A 147 -19.40 -11.90 -11.39
N LEU A 148 -18.81 -13.09 -11.20
CA LEU A 148 -18.21 -13.88 -12.29
C LEU A 148 -19.24 -14.32 -13.35
N LEU A 149 -20.45 -14.74 -12.97
CA LEU A 149 -21.45 -15.25 -13.91
C LEU A 149 -21.99 -14.15 -14.86
N PRO A 150 -22.43 -12.97 -14.39
CA PRO A 150 -22.78 -11.86 -15.29
C PRO A 150 -21.63 -11.44 -16.20
N TRP A 151 -20.38 -11.45 -15.71
CA TRP A 151 -19.20 -11.15 -16.51
C TRP A 151 -18.97 -12.19 -17.62
N LEU A 152 -19.00 -13.49 -17.27
CA LEU A 152 -18.90 -14.58 -18.25
C LEU A 152 -20.04 -14.54 -19.27
N MET A 153 -21.28 -14.26 -18.85
CA MET A 153 -22.43 -14.10 -19.75
C MET A 153 -22.20 -12.95 -20.74
N LYS A 154 -21.75 -11.78 -20.26
CA LYS A 154 -21.41 -10.62 -21.11
C LYS A 154 -20.29 -10.94 -22.09
N ARG A 155 -19.20 -11.59 -21.64
CA ARG A 155 -18.07 -11.98 -22.49
C ARG A 155 -18.45 -13.06 -23.52
N PHE A 156 -19.29 -14.02 -23.15
CA PHE A 156 -19.78 -15.07 -24.05
C PHE A 156 -20.67 -14.51 -25.16
N LEU A 157 -21.57 -13.57 -24.84
CA LEU A 157 -22.36 -12.84 -25.83
C LEU A 157 -21.46 -12.01 -26.76
N GLN A 158 -20.44 -11.33 -26.24
CA GLN A 158 -19.47 -10.54 -27.03
C GLN A 158 -18.69 -11.36 -28.06
N ILE A 159 -18.42 -12.65 -27.80
CA ILE A 159 -17.77 -13.55 -28.76
C ILE A 159 -18.78 -14.30 -29.67
N GLY A 160 -20.05 -13.87 -29.70
CA GLY A 160 -21.09 -14.43 -30.58
C GLY A 160 -21.67 -15.76 -30.09
N GLY A 161 -21.58 -16.06 -28.79
CA GLY A 161 -22.42 -17.08 -28.16
C GLY A 161 -23.86 -16.58 -27.96
N LYS A 162 -24.82 -17.50 -27.78
CA LYS A 162 -26.25 -17.16 -27.58
C LYS A 162 -26.78 -17.77 -26.28
N LEU A 163 -27.67 -17.05 -25.59
CA LEU A 163 -28.35 -17.54 -24.38
C LEU A 163 -29.82 -17.81 -24.68
N ARG A 164 -30.37 -18.92 -24.18
CA ARG A 164 -31.75 -19.35 -24.36
C ARG A 164 -32.38 -19.70 -23.00
N ASN A 165 -33.39 -18.92 -22.61
CA ASN A 165 -34.25 -19.29 -21.49
C ASN A 165 -35.26 -20.34 -21.97
N ARG A 166 -34.88 -21.61 -21.84
CA ARG A 166 -35.67 -22.80 -22.16
C ARG A 166 -35.18 -23.94 -21.28
N LYS A 167 -36.11 -24.60 -20.60
CA LYS A 167 -35.85 -25.85 -19.90
C LYS A 167 -35.73 -26.97 -20.93
N ILE A 168 -34.71 -27.82 -20.78
CA ILE A 168 -34.54 -29.05 -21.58
C ILE A 168 -34.95 -30.23 -20.69
N HIS A 169 -35.86 -31.04 -21.19
CA HIS A 169 -36.42 -32.23 -20.54
C HIS A 169 -35.80 -33.52 -21.09
N THR A 170 -35.41 -33.53 -22.37
CA THR A 170 -34.66 -34.62 -23.01
C THR A 170 -33.68 -34.06 -24.05
N PHE A 171 -32.54 -34.74 -24.28
CA PHE A 171 -31.63 -34.35 -25.36
C PHE A 171 -32.21 -34.51 -26.76
N ASN A 172 -33.26 -35.32 -26.94
CA ASN A 172 -33.95 -35.43 -28.23
C ASN A 172 -34.47 -34.08 -28.72
N GLU A 173 -34.88 -33.18 -27.81
CA GLU A 173 -35.22 -31.80 -28.15
C GLU A 173 -34.09 -31.06 -28.87
N LEU A 174 -32.85 -31.31 -28.48
CA LEU A 174 -31.66 -30.64 -29.03
C LEU A 174 -31.15 -31.35 -30.29
N THR A 175 -31.27 -32.67 -30.39
CA THR A 175 -30.96 -33.39 -31.64
C THR A 175 -31.92 -32.99 -32.76
N ASP A 176 -33.19 -32.78 -32.41
CA ASP A 176 -34.27 -32.49 -33.35
C ASP A 176 -34.34 -30.99 -33.68
N ASP A 177 -33.99 -30.09 -32.73
CA ASP A 177 -33.59 -28.69 -33.01
C ASP A 177 -32.30 -28.60 -33.90
N GLY A 178 -31.65 -29.72 -34.20
CA GLY A 178 -30.54 -29.83 -35.14
C GLY A 178 -29.15 -29.46 -34.58
N TYR A 179 -28.90 -29.66 -33.28
CA TYR A 179 -27.57 -29.53 -32.70
C TYR A 179 -26.70 -30.77 -32.99
N ASP A 180 -25.41 -30.56 -33.18
CA ASP A 180 -24.44 -31.60 -33.58
C ASP A 180 -23.67 -32.16 -32.37
N LEU A 181 -23.57 -31.37 -31.31
CA LEU A 181 -22.85 -31.65 -30.07
C LEU A 181 -23.63 -31.06 -28.89
N ILE A 182 -23.75 -31.83 -27.81
CA ILE A 182 -24.40 -31.38 -26.58
C ILE A 182 -23.36 -31.43 -25.44
N ILE A 183 -23.33 -30.42 -24.58
CA ILE A 183 -22.50 -30.38 -23.38
C ILE A 183 -23.43 -30.28 -22.16
N ASN A 184 -23.52 -31.35 -21.38
CA ASN A 184 -24.40 -31.45 -20.22
C ASN A 184 -23.70 -30.92 -18.96
N CYS A 185 -24.01 -29.68 -18.60
CA CYS A 185 -23.59 -29.03 -17.35
C CYS A 185 -24.78 -28.82 -16.39
N SER A 186 -25.85 -29.64 -16.51
CA SER A 186 -27.14 -29.40 -15.84
C SER A 186 -27.13 -29.60 -14.32
N GLY A 187 -26.02 -30.08 -13.74
CA GLY A 187 -25.87 -30.29 -12.30
C GLY A 187 -26.89 -31.30 -11.78
N LEU A 188 -27.74 -30.90 -10.84
CA LEU A 188 -28.85 -31.71 -10.33
C LEU A 188 -29.88 -32.08 -11.41
N GLY A 189 -29.91 -31.36 -12.53
CA GLY A 189 -30.73 -31.73 -13.69
C GLY A 189 -30.37 -33.10 -14.27
N ALA A 190 -29.11 -33.55 -14.13
CA ALA A 190 -28.63 -34.79 -14.73
C ALA A 190 -29.37 -36.05 -14.22
N HIS A 191 -29.77 -36.07 -12.95
CA HIS A 191 -30.59 -37.16 -12.40
C HIS A 191 -31.90 -37.36 -13.20
N LYS A 192 -32.51 -36.29 -13.70
CA LYS A 192 -33.76 -36.38 -14.50
C LYS A 192 -33.51 -36.40 -16.01
N LEU A 193 -32.46 -35.72 -16.47
CA LEU A 193 -32.15 -35.53 -17.90
C LEU A 193 -31.41 -36.73 -18.52
N VAL A 194 -30.66 -37.50 -17.71
CA VAL A 194 -29.89 -38.68 -18.16
C VAL A 194 -30.00 -39.89 -17.20
N GLY A 195 -30.89 -39.85 -16.21
CA GLY A 195 -31.08 -40.96 -15.27
C GLY A 195 -29.89 -41.23 -14.32
N ASP A 196 -28.98 -40.27 -14.14
CA ASP A 196 -27.78 -40.46 -13.32
C ASP A 196 -28.11 -40.40 -11.83
N ASN A 197 -28.57 -41.53 -11.29
CA ASN A 197 -28.96 -41.72 -9.89
C ASN A 197 -27.79 -41.58 -8.91
N ALA A 198 -26.53 -41.48 -9.38
CA ALA A 198 -25.40 -41.14 -8.51
C ALA A 198 -25.34 -39.64 -8.18
N VAL A 199 -26.14 -38.79 -8.83
CA VAL A 199 -26.25 -37.36 -8.56
C VAL A 199 -27.23 -37.10 -7.42
N LYS A 200 -26.70 -36.65 -6.27
CA LYS A 200 -27.46 -36.28 -5.08
C LYS A 200 -27.55 -34.77 -4.91
N SER A 201 -28.62 -34.30 -4.28
CA SER A 201 -28.62 -32.96 -3.69
C SER A 201 -27.72 -32.94 -2.44
N ILE A 202 -26.94 -31.88 -2.32
CA ILE A 202 -26.28 -31.48 -1.09
C ILE A 202 -26.82 -30.09 -0.73
N ARG A 203 -27.75 -30.02 0.21
CA ARG A 203 -28.27 -28.76 0.74
C ARG A 203 -27.18 -28.08 1.57
N GLY A 204 -27.10 -26.76 1.44
CA GLY A 204 -26.22 -25.91 2.22
C GLY A 204 -26.77 -24.52 2.38
N GLN A 205 -27.02 -24.15 3.63
CA GLN A 205 -27.43 -22.82 4.08
C GLN A 205 -26.20 -21.97 4.40
N VAL A 206 -26.27 -20.68 4.10
CA VAL A 206 -25.28 -19.66 4.47
C VAL A 206 -25.99 -18.37 4.88
N ALA A 207 -25.34 -17.61 5.76
CA ALA A 207 -25.71 -16.23 6.08
C ALA A 207 -24.64 -15.28 5.54
N ARG A 208 -25.03 -14.12 5.01
CA ARG A 208 -24.13 -13.03 4.63
C ARG A 208 -24.26 -11.90 5.64
N VAL A 209 -23.13 -11.50 6.22
CA VAL A 209 -23.07 -10.46 7.26
C VAL A 209 -22.20 -9.28 6.85
N THR A 210 -22.56 -8.10 7.36
CA THR A 210 -21.80 -6.86 7.18
C THR A 210 -20.67 -6.78 8.21
N ALA A 211 -19.57 -7.48 7.93
CA ALA A 211 -18.40 -7.57 8.83
C ALA A 211 -17.09 -7.16 8.12
N SER A 212 -17.02 -5.89 7.69
CA SER A 212 -15.94 -5.34 6.83
C SER A 212 -14.54 -5.29 7.49
N TRP A 213 -14.43 -5.63 8.77
CA TRP A 213 -13.17 -5.78 9.50
C TRP A 213 -12.55 -7.19 9.38
N VAL A 214 -13.28 -8.19 8.89
CA VAL A 214 -12.80 -9.57 8.74
C VAL A 214 -12.02 -9.70 7.43
N MET A 215 -10.71 -9.91 7.53
CA MET A 215 -9.79 -9.88 6.38
C MET A 215 -9.20 -11.24 6.01
N HIS A 216 -9.32 -12.23 6.90
CA HIS A 216 -8.91 -13.62 6.67
C HIS A 216 -10.13 -14.53 6.66
N GLY A 217 -10.05 -15.66 5.96
CA GLY A 217 -11.08 -16.69 6.01
C GLY A 217 -10.68 -17.87 6.90
N LEU A 218 -11.69 -18.54 7.46
CA LEU A 218 -11.55 -19.65 8.40
C LEU A 218 -12.37 -20.83 7.88
N LEU A 219 -11.75 -22.00 7.75
CA LEU A 219 -12.38 -23.26 7.36
C LEU A 219 -12.15 -24.28 8.48
N VAL A 220 -13.22 -24.74 9.12
CA VAL A 220 -13.17 -25.93 9.97
C VAL A 220 -13.50 -27.14 9.10
N ASP A 221 -12.61 -28.13 9.09
CA ASP A 221 -12.69 -29.36 8.30
C ASP A 221 -13.00 -30.53 9.25
N ASP A 222 -14.10 -30.35 10.00
CA ASP A 222 -14.75 -31.33 10.88
C ASP A 222 -16.17 -31.59 10.31
N ASP A 223 -16.86 -32.64 10.76
CA ASP A 223 -18.17 -33.02 10.17
C ASP A 223 -19.24 -31.90 10.29
N ASP A 224 -19.22 -31.15 11.40
CA ASP A 224 -20.02 -29.95 11.66
C ASP A 224 -19.31 -28.63 11.23
N GLY A 225 -18.43 -28.71 10.22
CA GLY A 225 -17.43 -27.70 9.86
C GLY A 225 -17.96 -26.31 9.52
N ASN A 226 -18.04 -25.42 10.51
CA ASN A 226 -18.36 -24.01 10.30
C ASN A 226 -17.25 -23.28 9.51
N TYR A 227 -17.64 -22.32 8.66
CA TYR A 227 -16.69 -21.50 7.91
C TYR A 227 -17.08 -20.03 7.82
N ILE A 228 -16.06 -19.18 7.76
CA ILE A 228 -16.14 -17.72 7.64
C ILE A 228 -15.31 -17.32 6.42
N ILE A 229 -15.94 -16.81 5.36
CA ILE A 229 -15.27 -16.52 4.08
C ILE A 229 -15.51 -15.06 3.69
N PRO A 230 -14.47 -14.19 3.73
CA PRO A 230 -14.54 -12.84 3.18
C PRO A 230 -14.81 -12.83 1.66
N ASN A 231 -15.77 -12.02 1.25
CA ASN A 231 -15.98 -11.58 -0.13
C ASN A 231 -15.58 -10.10 -0.25
N ILE A 232 -15.73 -9.45 -1.41
CA ILE A 232 -15.25 -8.06 -1.56
C ILE A 232 -16.02 -7.08 -0.64
N ASP A 233 -17.33 -7.28 -0.51
CA ASP A 233 -18.28 -6.36 0.14
C ASP A 233 -19.06 -6.97 1.32
N SER A 234 -18.94 -8.28 1.57
CA SER A 234 -19.64 -9.00 2.64
C SER A 234 -18.80 -10.16 3.17
N VAL A 235 -19.19 -10.75 4.32
CA VAL A 235 -18.60 -11.99 4.84
C VAL A 235 -19.65 -13.08 4.79
N VAL A 236 -19.29 -14.27 4.31
CA VAL A 236 -20.17 -15.43 4.25
C VAL A 236 -19.89 -16.35 5.44
N LEU A 237 -20.91 -16.55 6.26
CA LEU A 237 -20.95 -17.51 7.36
C LEU A 237 -21.65 -18.78 6.85
N GLY A 238 -21.12 -19.95 7.16
CA GLY A 238 -21.72 -21.22 6.76
C GLY A 238 -21.27 -22.41 7.60
N GLY A 239 -21.69 -23.59 7.18
CA GLY A 239 -21.27 -24.86 7.80
C GLY A 239 -22.17 -26.06 7.50
N THR A 240 -23.34 -25.86 6.88
CA THR A 240 -24.28 -26.97 6.66
C THR A 240 -23.99 -27.77 5.39
N HIS A 241 -24.00 -29.09 5.57
CA HIS A 241 -23.87 -30.14 4.57
C HIS A 241 -24.94 -31.19 4.85
N GLN A 242 -26.04 -31.17 4.09
CA GLN A 242 -27.15 -32.12 4.25
C GLN A 242 -27.37 -32.85 2.93
N GLU A 243 -27.01 -34.14 2.87
CA GLU A 243 -27.26 -34.97 1.67
C GLU A 243 -28.74 -35.30 1.49
N ASN A 244 -29.16 -35.43 0.23
CA ASN A 244 -30.49 -35.87 -0.22
C ASN A 244 -31.65 -34.92 0.17
N ASP A 245 -31.35 -33.79 0.82
CA ASP A 245 -32.29 -32.73 1.11
C ASP A 245 -32.47 -31.81 -0.12
N PHE A 246 -33.72 -31.46 -0.43
CA PHE A 246 -34.10 -30.64 -1.59
C PHE A 246 -34.75 -29.29 -1.19
N ASP A 247 -34.90 -29.04 0.10
CA ASP A 247 -35.45 -27.81 0.65
C ASP A 247 -34.54 -26.60 0.35
N ARG A 248 -35.16 -25.47 0.01
CA ARG A 248 -34.48 -24.20 -0.30
C ARG A 248 -34.94 -23.06 0.61
N THR A 249 -35.77 -23.34 1.61
CA THR A 249 -36.12 -22.40 2.66
C THR A 249 -35.02 -22.41 3.73
N PRO A 250 -34.58 -21.24 4.25
CA PRO A 250 -33.72 -21.19 5.42
C PRO A 250 -34.43 -21.78 6.63
N ARG A 251 -33.75 -22.65 7.38
CA ARG A 251 -34.25 -23.19 8.66
C ARG A 251 -33.60 -22.45 9.81
N LYS A 252 -34.37 -22.19 10.87
CA LYS A 252 -33.92 -21.47 12.06
C LYS A 252 -32.80 -22.21 12.80
N GLU A 253 -32.91 -23.53 12.90
CA GLU A 253 -31.89 -24.41 13.48
C GLU A 253 -30.54 -24.30 12.74
N ASP A 254 -30.55 -24.38 11.41
CA ASP A 254 -29.36 -24.20 10.57
C ASP A 254 -28.73 -22.80 10.74
N SER A 255 -29.56 -21.75 10.83
CA SER A 255 -29.09 -20.37 11.04
C SER A 255 -28.47 -20.18 12.43
N GLU A 256 -29.09 -20.73 13.47
CA GLU A 256 -28.55 -20.69 14.84
C GLU A 256 -27.25 -21.49 14.95
N PHE A 257 -27.18 -22.67 14.32
CA PHE A 257 -25.95 -23.47 14.22
C PHE A 257 -24.82 -22.69 13.51
N ILE A 258 -25.09 -22.13 12.32
CA ILE A 258 -24.10 -21.35 11.56
C ILE A 258 -23.64 -20.13 12.35
N TYR A 259 -24.57 -19.35 12.91
CA TYR A 259 -24.25 -18.11 13.62
C TYR A 259 -23.48 -18.38 14.92
N ASN A 260 -23.97 -19.30 15.77
CA ASN A 260 -23.31 -19.64 17.02
C ASN A 260 -21.94 -20.29 16.79
N GLY A 261 -21.82 -21.15 15.77
CA GLY A 261 -20.55 -21.75 15.37
C GLY A 261 -19.53 -20.72 14.87
N CYS A 262 -19.94 -19.78 14.03
CA CYS A 262 -19.06 -18.70 13.55
C CYS A 262 -18.72 -17.69 14.65
N VAL A 263 -19.64 -17.39 15.58
CA VAL A 263 -19.38 -16.50 16.73
C VAL A 263 -18.50 -17.18 17.79
N ARG A 264 -18.54 -18.51 17.94
CA ARG A 264 -17.57 -19.27 18.75
C ARG A 264 -16.15 -19.10 18.19
N ILE A 265 -15.99 -19.29 16.89
CA ILE A 265 -14.69 -19.18 16.20
C ILE A 265 -14.17 -17.74 16.17
N LEU A 266 -15.04 -16.77 15.88
CA LEU A 266 -14.68 -15.35 15.80
C LEU A 266 -15.70 -14.51 16.61
N PRO A 267 -15.49 -14.32 17.93
CA PRO A 267 -16.42 -13.59 18.81
C PRO A 267 -16.73 -12.16 18.37
N ALA A 268 -15.85 -11.53 17.57
CA ALA A 268 -16.08 -10.24 16.95
C ALA A 268 -17.23 -10.20 15.91
N LEU A 269 -17.80 -11.34 15.53
CA LEU A 269 -19.03 -11.42 14.73
C LEU A 269 -20.31 -11.24 15.55
N LYS A 270 -20.25 -11.26 16.88
CA LYS A 270 -21.42 -11.11 17.76
C LYS A 270 -22.05 -9.73 17.59
N GLY A 271 -23.32 -9.70 17.18
CA GLY A 271 -24.03 -8.47 16.84
C GLY A 271 -23.80 -7.94 15.43
N SER A 272 -23.10 -8.68 14.55
CA SER A 272 -23.06 -8.37 13.12
C SER A 272 -24.43 -8.55 12.47
N GLU A 273 -24.78 -7.64 11.56
CA GLU A 273 -26.07 -7.63 10.86
C GLU A 273 -26.11 -8.71 9.78
N ILE A 274 -27.15 -9.56 9.80
CA ILE A 274 -27.42 -10.57 8.78
C ILE A 274 -28.16 -9.91 7.61
N ALA A 275 -27.42 -9.53 6.57
CA ALA A 275 -27.96 -8.88 5.39
C ALA A 275 -28.77 -9.84 4.49
N LYS A 276 -28.43 -11.15 4.49
CA LYS A 276 -29.15 -12.16 3.71
C LYS A 276 -28.86 -13.59 4.17
N GLU A 277 -29.89 -14.40 4.30
CA GLU A 277 -29.77 -15.86 4.35
C GLU A 277 -30.03 -16.47 2.96
N TRP A 278 -29.40 -17.61 2.65
CA TRP A 278 -29.59 -18.30 1.38
C TRP A 278 -29.32 -19.81 1.51
N VAL A 279 -30.07 -20.61 0.76
CA VAL A 279 -29.92 -22.07 0.68
C VAL A 279 -29.66 -22.51 -0.75
N GLY A 280 -28.55 -23.22 -0.95
CA GLY A 280 -28.15 -23.81 -2.22
C GLY A 280 -28.27 -25.33 -2.21
N LEU A 281 -28.67 -25.90 -3.34
CA LEU A 281 -28.55 -27.35 -3.59
C LEU A 281 -27.34 -27.59 -4.51
N ARG A 282 -26.23 -28.03 -3.92
CA ARG A 282 -24.99 -28.37 -4.60
C ARG A 282 -25.15 -29.72 -5.33
N PRO A 283 -24.63 -29.90 -6.56
CA PRO A 283 -24.73 -31.16 -7.30
C PRO A 283 -23.65 -32.15 -6.86
N GLY A 284 -23.89 -32.87 -5.77
CA GLY A 284 -23.02 -33.96 -5.32
C GLY A 284 -23.09 -35.16 -6.26
N ARG A 285 -21.96 -35.88 -6.41
CA ARG A 285 -21.89 -37.16 -7.11
C ARG A 285 -20.74 -37.98 -6.52
N TYR A 286 -20.81 -39.31 -6.60
CA TYR A 286 -19.71 -40.20 -6.18
C TYR A 286 -18.36 -39.86 -6.86
N GLN A 287 -18.40 -39.35 -8.08
CA GLN A 287 -17.25 -38.84 -8.83
C GLN A 287 -17.72 -37.79 -9.85
N VAL A 288 -16.95 -36.74 -10.10
CA VAL A 288 -17.21 -35.75 -11.15
C VAL A 288 -17.22 -36.43 -12.53
N ARG A 289 -18.33 -36.34 -13.27
CA ARG A 289 -18.48 -36.98 -14.59
C ARG A 289 -18.02 -36.02 -15.68
N ILE A 290 -16.87 -36.33 -16.30
CA ILE A 290 -16.32 -35.61 -17.47
C ILE A 290 -15.87 -36.63 -18.53
N GLU A 291 -16.74 -36.86 -19.50
CA GLU A 291 -16.59 -37.90 -20.54
C GLU A 291 -17.52 -37.61 -21.73
N ALA A 292 -17.27 -38.25 -22.88
CA ALA A 292 -18.17 -38.24 -24.03
C ALA A 292 -18.97 -39.55 -24.14
N GLU A 293 -20.25 -39.42 -24.44
CA GLU A 293 -21.18 -40.50 -24.77
C GLU A 293 -21.76 -40.23 -26.18
N VAL A 294 -22.16 -41.28 -26.91
CA VAL A 294 -22.82 -41.14 -28.22
C VAL A 294 -24.27 -41.56 -28.08
N CYS A 295 -25.15 -40.58 -27.94
CA CYS A 295 -26.59 -40.81 -27.85
C CYS A 295 -27.19 -40.91 -29.27
N ARG A 296 -28.28 -41.68 -29.41
CA ARG A 296 -29.11 -41.72 -30.62
C ARG A 296 -30.42 -41.00 -30.35
N SER A 297 -30.84 -40.13 -31.26
CA SER A 297 -32.17 -39.53 -31.19
C SER A 297 -33.28 -40.54 -31.48
N SER A 298 -34.52 -40.15 -31.18
CA SER A 298 -35.76 -40.80 -31.63
C SER A 298 -35.78 -41.08 -33.15
N GLN A 299 -35.08 -40.26 -33.94
CA GLN A 299 -34.98 -40.35 -35.40
C GLN A 299 -33.71 -41.10 -35.87
N GLY A 300 -32.97 -41.75 -34.96
CA GLY A 300 -31.77 -42.53 -35.26
C GLY A 300 -30.49 -41.70 -35.48
N ARG A 301 -30.56 -40.37 -35.44
CA ARG A 301 -29.39 -39.47 -35.58
C ARG A 301 -28.45 -39.67 -34.39
N GLN A 302 -27.18 -39.96 -34.65
CA GLN A 302 -26.14 -39.98 -33.61
C GLN A 302 -25.69 -38.56 -33.28
N VAL A 303 -25.60 -38.23 -31.99
CA VAL A 303 -25.11 -36.95 -31.47
C VAL A 303 -24.22 -37.21 -30.25
N THR A 304 -23.04 -36.60 -30.24
CA THR A 304 -22.14 -36.66 -29.08
C THR A 304 -22.70 -35.82 -27.94
N VAL A 305 -22.72 -36.41 -26.74
CA VAL A 305 -23.02 -35.70 -25.49
C VAL A 305 -21.78 -35.75 -24.61
N ILE A 306 -21.21 -34.59 -24.29
CA ILE A 306 -20.13 -34.48 -23.31
C ILE A 306 -20.76 -34.14 -21.95
N HIS A 307 -20.57 -35.01 -20.97
CA HIS A 307 -20.99 -34.76 -19.60
C HIS A 307 -19.94 -33.90 -18.89
N ASN A 308 -20.40 -32.95 -18.06
CA ASN A 308 -19.54 -32.13 -17.20
C ASN A 308 -20.32 -31.68 -15.94
N TYR A 309 -20.55 -32.60 -15.00
CA TYR A 309 -21.33 -32.34 -13.78
C TYR A 309 -20.90 -33.20 -12.58
N GLY A 310 -21.51 -32.97 -11.41
CA GLY A 310 -21.20 -33.70 -10.16
C GLY A 310 -20.10 -33.07 -9.30
N HIS A 311 -19.87 -31.75 -9.44
CA HIS A 311 -18.76 -31.02 -8.81
C HIS A 311 -18.91 -30.73 -7.31
N GLY A 312 -20.03 -31.13 -6.68
CA GLY A 312 -20.30 -30.88 -5.26
C GLY A 312 -20.11 -29.42 -4.86
N GLY A 313 -19.27 -29.18 -3.85
CA GLY A 313 -18.90 -27.83 -3.40
C GLY A 313 -17.88 -27.12 -4.30
N SER A 314 -17.05 -27.88 -5.02
CA SER A 314 -15.88 -27.39 -5.77
C SER A 314 -16.20 -26.75 -7.13
N GLY A 315 -17.44 -26.28 -7.33
CA GLY A 315 -17.90 -25.73 -8.60
C GLY A 315 -17.04 -24.56 -9.11
N VAL A 316 -16.61 -23.65 -8.22
CA VAL A 316 -15.68 -22.56 -8.58
C VAL A 316 -14.24 -23.07 -8.70
N THR A 317 -13.81 -23.92 -7.78
CA THR A 317 -12.45 -24.49 -7.71
C THR A 317 -12.00 -25.19 -8.99
N LEU A 318 -12.90 -25.86 -9.72
CA LEU A 318 -12.56 -26.67 -10.89
C LEU A 318 -13.07 -26.11 -12.24
N CYS A 319 -13.86 -25.03 -12.24
CA CYS A 319 -14.68 -24.65 -13.40
C CYS A 319 -13.92 -24.45 -14.72
N TRP A 320 -12.67 -23.98 -14.69
CA TRP A 320 -11.90 -23.73 -15.91
C TRP A 320 -11.11 -24.96 -16.36
N GLY A 321 -10.52 -25.71 -15.42
CA GLY A 321 -9.85 -26.97 -15.70
C GLY A 321 -10.77 -28.01 -16.32
N CYS A 322 -11.98 -28.16 -15.77
CA CYS A 322 -13.02 -29.00 -16.34
C CYS A 322 -13.48 -28.51 -17.72
N ALA A 323 -13.59 -27.19 -17.93
CA ALA A 323 -13.95 -26.61 -19.22
C ALA A 323 -12.88 -26.84 -20.30
N LEU A 324 -11.58 -26.79 -19.96
CA LEU A 324 -10.52 -27.19 -20.89
C LEU A 324 -10.51 -28.69 -21.14
N ASN A 325 -10.83 -29.54 -20.15
CA ASN A 325 -11.02 -30.97 -20.40
C ASN A 325 -12.16 -31.24 -21.39
N VAL A 326 -13.26 -30.46 -21.35
CA VAL A 326 -14.32 -30.51 -22.37
C VAL A 326 -13.80 -30.09 -23.75
N VAL A 327 -12.99 -29.04 -23.85
CA VAL A 327 -12.34 -28.64 -25.13
C VAL A 327 -11.48 -29.78 -25.69
N ASN A 328 -10.64 -30.42 -24.89
CA ASN A 328 -9.78 -31.53 -25.34
C ASN A 328 -10.61 -32.73 -25.83
N ILE A 329 -11.75 -33.03 -25.18
CA ILE A 329 -12.69 -34.06 -25.65
C ILE A 329 -13.28 -33.66 -27.02
N VAL A 330 -13.66 -32.40 -27.22
CA VAL A 330 -14.16 -31.90 -28.51
C VAL A 330 -13.09 -31.98 -29.60
N GLU A 331 -11.83 -31.65 -29.33
CA GLU A 331 -10.73 -31.84 -30.29
C GLU A 331 -10.63 -33.32 -30.72
N ASN A 332 -10.58 -34.23 -29.75
CA ASN A 332 -10.44 -35.67 -30.00
C ASN A 332 -11.65 -36.28 -30.73
N THR A 333 -12.88 -35.82 -30.47
CA THR A 333 -14.09 -36.34 -31.15
C THR A 333 -14.31 -35.72 -32.54
N THR A 334 -13.83 -34.51 -32.79
CA THR A 334 -14.12 -33.78 -34.05
C THR A 334 -12.94 -33.70 -35.02
N SER A 335 -11.74 -34.14 -34.62
CA SER A 335 -10.47 -34.00 -35.36
C SER A 335 -10.09 -32.55 -35.71
N LEU A 336 -10.79 -31.56 -35.14
CA LEU A 336 -10.48 -30.14 -35.27
C LEU A 336 -9.51 -29.73 -34.17
N LYS A 337 -8.30 -29.30 -34.56
CA LYS A 337 -7.38 -28.64 -33.63
C LYS A 337 -7.99 -27.31 -33.16
N SER A 338 -7.95 -27.04 -31.87
CA SER A 338 -8.37 -25.76 -31.30
C SER A 338 -7.44 -24.63 -31.75
N ASN A 339 -8.01 -23.45 -32.00
CA ASN A 339 -7.23 -22.25 -32.34
C ASN A 339 -6.74 -21.55 -31.07
N LEU A 340 -6.16 -22.31 -30.14
CA LEU A 340 -5.86 -21.88 -28.77
C LEU A 340 -4.60 -21.00 -28.68
N THR A 341 -4.62 -19.85 -29.37
CA THR A 341 -3.86 -18.70 -28.87
C THR A 341 -4.32 -18.41 -27.44
N PRO A 342 -3.40 -18.19 -26.47
CA PRO A 342 -3.80 -18.01 -25.09
C PRO A 342 -4.77 -16.84 -24.94
N VAL A 343 -5.84 -17.06 -24.16
CA VAL A 343 -7.00 -16.15 -23.99
C VAL A 343 -6.60 -14.72 -23.58
N MET A 344 -5.38 -14.56 -23.03
CA MET A 344 -4.63 -13.30 -22.88
C MET A 344 -4.85 -12.28 -24.01
N ASN A 345 -4.83 -12.72 -25.28
CA ASN A 345 -4.95 -11.82 -26.43
C ASN A 345 -6.31 -11.10 -26.55
N LEU A 346 -7.36 -11.57 -25.86
CA LEU A 346 -8.64 -10.86 -25.76
C LEU A 346 -8.60 -9.71 -24.74
N ILE A 347 -7.67 -9.73 -23.78
CA ILE A 347 -7.46 -8.65 -22.80
C ILE A 347 -6.59 -7.54 -23.42
N GLU A 348 -5.54 -7.89 -24.16
CA GLU A 348 -4.68 -6.88 -24.80
C GLU A 348 -5.40 -6.05 -25.88
N ARG A 349 -6.35 -6.66 -26.60
CA ARG A 349 -7.08 -5.99 -27.69
C ARG A 349 -8.00 -4.85 -27.22
N SER A 350 -8.48 -4.85 -25.97
CA SER A 350 -9.28 -3.73 -25.44
C SER A 350 -8.45 -2.52 -25.01
N ASN A 351 -7.19 -2.70 -24.60
CA ASN A 351 -6.37 -1.63 -24.00
C ASN A 351 -5.70 -0.67 -25.02
N LYS A 352 -6.17 -0.64 -26.28
CA LYS A 352 -5.61 0.21 -27.36
C LYS A 352 -6.53 1.34 -27.85
N ARG A 353 -7.66 1.59 -27.18
CA ARG A 353 -8.43 2.83 -27.33
C ARG A 353 -8.90 3.32 -25.95
N PRO A 354 -8.55 4.53 -25.49
CA PRO A 354 -9.34 5.16 -24.44
C PRO A 354 -10.73 5.45 -25.01
N LEU A 355 -11.78 5.13 -24.26
CA LEU A 355 -13.14 5.53 -24.60
C LEU A 355 -13.26 7.04 -24.40
N MET A 356 -13.19 7.80 -25.48
CA MET A 356 -13.77 9.14 -25.51
C MET A 356 -15.28 9.00 -25.35
N VAL A 357 -15.87 9.85 -24.51
CA VAL A 357 -17.33 10.03 -24.48
C VAL A 357 -17.67 10.93 -25.66
N GLU A 358 -18.06 10.33 -26.78
CA GLU A 358 -18.77 11.05 -27.83
C GLU A 358 -20.13 11.47 -27.25
N ARG A 359 -20.38 12.78 -27.22
CA ARG A 359 -21.72 13.30 -26.97
C ARG A 359 -22.49 13.28 -28.28
N GLU A 360 -23.55 12.49 -28.33
CA GLU A 360 -24.57 12.66 -29.36
C GLU A 360 -25.15 14.08 -29.23
N ILE A 361 -25.21 14.80 -30.34
CA ILE A 361 -25.88 16.10 -30.43
C ILE A 361 -27.20 15.83 -31.15
N GLU A 362 -28.31 15.88 -30.39
CA GLU A 362 -29.64 15.75 -30.96
C GLU A 362 -29.92 16.91 -31.92
N ALA A 363 -30.30 16.59 -33.16
CA ALA A 363 -30.73 17.57 -34.15
C ALA A 363 -32.26 17.70 -34.11
N GLY A 364 -32.76 18.84 -33.62
CA GLY A 364 -34.19 19.18 -33.57
C GLY A 364 -34.53 20.36 -34.48
N ASP A 365 -35.49 20.14 -35.38
CA ASP A 365 -36.06 21.07 -36.38
C ASP A 365 -36.03 22.59 -36.07
N THR A 366 -35.70 23.39 -37.08
CA THR A 366 -36.77 24.12 -37.81
C THR A 366 -36.34 24.62 -39.20
N LYS A 367 -37.34 24.92 -40.04
CA LYS A 367 -37.19 25.23 -41.47
C LYS A 367 -37.36 26.73 -41.78
N LYS A 368 -36.97 27.10 -43.01
CA LYS A 368 -37.32 28.31 -43.83
C LYS A 368 -36.30 29.46 -43.84
N SER A 369 -36.17 30.28 -44.90
CA SER A 369 -36.21 30.02 -46.36
C SER A 369 -36.02 31.34 -47.16
N TYR A 370 -35.38 31.24 -48.34
CA TYR A 370 -35.53 32.17 -49.49
C TYR A 370 -34.86 33.59 -49.39
N PRO A 371 -34.49 34.22 -50.54
CA PRO A 371 -33.11 34.72 -50.69
C PRO A 371 -32.94 36.04 -51.49
N ILE A 372 -31.71 36.24 -52.03
CA ILE A 372 -31.35 36.83 -53.34
C ILE A 372 -30.82 38.29 -53.41
N ASN A 373 -29.67 38.39 -54.09
CA ASN A 373 -29.03 39.50 -54.82
C ASN A 373 -28.35 40.72 -54.14
N ASN A 374 -27.05 40.84 -54.49
CA ASN A 374 -26.32 42.04 -54.99
C ASN A 374 -26.04 43.22 -54.00
N GLU A 375 -24.95 44.02 -54.15
CA GLU A 375 -23.95 44.07 -55.23
C GLU A 375 -22.52 44.48 -54.73
N ILE A 376 -21.51 43.78 -55.27
CA ILE A 376 -20.15 44.21 -55.68
C ILE A 376 -19.59 45.56 -55.16
N THR A 377 -18.42 45.52 -54.48
CA THR A 377 -17.12 46.08 -54.96
C THR A 377 -15.96 45.79 -54.00
N SER A 378 -14.80 45.37 -54.54
CA SER A 378 -13.39 45.61 -54.11
C SER A 378 -12.97 45.46 -52.62
N GLU A 379 -11.83 44.85 -52.26
CA GLU A 379 -10.64 44.49 -53.06
C GLU A 379 -10.22 43.01 -52.94
N SER A 380 -9.76 42.51 -54.09
CA SER A 380 -8.93 41.32 -54.37
C SER A 380 -8.06 40.78 -53.21
N ASP A 381 -8.05 39.46 -52.91
CA ASP A 381 -7.47 38.34 -53.71
C ASP A 381 -5.93 38.31 -53.71
N SER A 382 -5.22 37.17 -53.75
CA SER A 382 -5.56 35.72 -53.83
C SER A 382 -4.26 34.91 -53.59
N SER A 383 -4.17 33.58 -53.48
CA SER A 383 -5.06 32.45 -53.10
C SER A 383 -4.19 31.17 -52.99
N ALA A 384 -4.79 30.00 -52.68
CA ALA A 384 -4.39 28.68 -53.19
C ALA A 384 -3.00 28.06 -52.76
N GLU A 385 -2.79 26.73 -52.77
CA GLU A 385 -3.73 25.60 -52.80
C GLU A 385 -3.18 24.32 -52.14
N VAL A 386 -4.09 23.59 -51.49
CA VAL A 386 -4.33 22.14 -51.53
C VAL A 386 -3.28 21.20 -52.19
N ARG A 387 -2.73 20.25 -51.40
CA ARG A 387 -2.63 18.79 -51.64
C ARG A 387 -1.95 18.12 -50.41
N SER A 388 -2.34 17.00 -49.80
CA SER A 388 -3.19 15.83 -50.08
C SER A 388 -2.39 14.51 -50.19
N CYS A 389 -2.62 13.63 -49.21
CA CYS A 389 -2.49 12.15 -49.24
C CYS A 389 -1.13 11.39 -49.33
N LYS A 390 -1.00 10.44 -48.38
CA LYS A 390 -0.54 9.02 -48.50
C LYS A 390 0.97 8.66 -48.41
N THR A 391 1.31 8.12 -47.22
CA THR A 391 1.82 6.73 -47.02
C THR A 391 3.17 6.29 -47.63
N VAL A 392 4.11 5.82 -46.79
CA VAL A 392 4.78 4.48 -46.88
C VAL A 392 5.74 4.18 -45.71
N TYR A 393 5.95 2.90 -45.41
CA TYR A 393 6.91 2.34 -44.42
C TYR A 393 8.39 2.66 -44.72
N ARG A 394 9.24 2.77 -43.68
CA ARG A 394 10.26 1.72 -43.34
C ARG A 394 11.16 2.05 -42.13
N ASN A 395 11.51 1.01 -41.37
CA ASN A 395 12.71 1.00 -40.51
C ASN A 395 13.95 0.66 -41.36
N ARG A 396 15.06 1.38 -41.20
CA ARG A 396 16.43 0.84 -41.34
C ARG A 396 17.50 1.79 -40.77
N CYS A 397 18.47 1.23 -40.04
CA CYS A 397 19.66 1.95 -39.62
C CYS A 397 20.80 1.74 -40.64
N LYS A 398 21.55 2.80 -40.99
CA LYS A 398 23.04 2.82 -41.07
C LYS A 398 23.59 4.17 -41.60
N LYS A 399 24.13 4.97 -40.66
CA LYS A 399 25.53 5.46 -40.55
C LYS A 399 26.36 5.71 -41.85
N LEU A 400 27.13 6.81 -41.81
CA LEU A 400 28.29 7.24 -42.65
C LEU A 400 28.00 8.04 -43.96
N VAL A 401 28.82 9.01 -44.42
CA VAL A 401 29.79 9.96 -43.77
C VAL A 401 30.34 10.99 -44.79
N VAL A 402 30.84 12.18 -44.35
CA VAL A 402 31.90 13.03 -45.01
C VAL A 402 31.58 13.69 -46.39
N SER A 403 32.02 14.91 -46.76
CA SER A 403 32.66 16.05 -46.03
C SER A 403 32.83 17.33 -46.90
N ASP A 404 33.31 18.41 -46.26
CA ASP A 404 34.44 19.29 -46.67
C ASP A 404 34.28 20.76 -47.17
N THR A 405 35.36 21.51 -46.84
CA THR A 405 35.77 22.90 -47.21
C THR A 405 35.08 24.11 -46.53
N SER A 406 35.78 25.18 -46.08
CA SER A 406 37.24 25.42 -45.84
C SER A 406 37.56 26.78 -45.12
N PHE A 407 38.81 26.93 -44.60
CA PHE A 407 39.56 28.20 -44.28
C PHE A 407 39.15 29.10 -43.07
N ASN A 408 40.00 29.92 -42.38
CA ASN A 408 41.47 30.17 -42.41
C ASN A 408 42.08 30.91 -41.14
N VAL A 409 43.44 30.96 -41.02
CA VAL A 409 44.33 31.97 -40.29
C VAL A 409 44.31 31.99 -38.72
N LEU A 410 45.39 31.94 -37.89
CA LEU A 410 46.79 32.51 -37.76
C LEU A 410 46.87 33.83 -36.94
N PRO A 411 48.02 34.29 -36.33
CA PRO A 411 49.37 33.71 -35.99
C PRO A 411 49.61 33.62 -34.43
N SER A 412 50.60 32.95 -33.80
CA SER A 412 52.07 32.70 -33.93
C SER A 412 53.01 33.77 -33.34
N THR A 413 54.24 33.47 -32.88
CA THR A 413 54.96 32.17 -32.67
C THR A 413 54.97 31.84 -31.15
N ASP A 414 55.93 31.27 -30.40
CA ASP A 414 57.27 30.59 -30.50
C ASP A 414 57.49 29.87 -29.13
N SER A 415 58.51 29.07 -28.75
CA SER A 415 59.70 28.32 -29.27
C SER A 415 60.03 27.28 -28.16
N THR A 416 60.93 26.28 -28.15
CA THR A 416 61.75 25.40 -29.02
C THR A 416 62.24 24.25 -28.07
N LYS A 417 62.98 23.16 -28.39
CA LYS A 417 63.70 22.61 -29.55
C LYS A 417 63.89 21.08 -29.34
N ASN A 418 63.94 20.28 -30.41
CA ASN A 418 64.67 18.99 -30.66
C ASN A 418 64.74 17.86 -29.57
N ASP A 419 64.82 16.55 -29.90
CA ASP A 419 65.01 15.83 -31.18
C ASP A 419 64.54 14.34 -31.11
N ARG A 420 64.09 13.76 -32.24
CA ARG A 420 64.07 12.31 -32.67
C ARG A 420 63.30 11.24 -31.84
N GLU A 421 62.56 10.21 -32.32
CA GLU A 421 62.36 9.43 -33.59
C GLU A 421 62.77 7.92 -33.44
N PRO A 422 62.36 6.94 -34.29
CA PRO A 422 61.07 6.70 -35.02
C PRO A 422 60.64 5.18 -35.19
N ILE A 423 59.75 4.87 -36.16
CA ILE A 423 59.62 3.63 -37.02
C ILE A 423 58.57 2.49 -36.74
N ALA A 424 57.61 2.36 -37.70
CA ALA A 424 57.01 1.16 -38.38
C ALA A 424 56.27 0.00 -37.63
N SER A 425 55.51 -0.93 -38.29
CA SER A 425 54.55 -0.90 -39.44
C SER A 425 53.85 -2.28 -39.65
N LYS A 426 52.78 -2.34 -40.47
CA LYS A 426 52.15 -3.56 -41.13
C LYS A 426 51.46 -4.61 -40.21
N CYS A 427 50.76 -5.65 -40.72
CA CYS A 427 49.62 -5.73 -41.68
C CYS A 427 49.08 -7.20 -41.79
N PHE A 428 47.81 -7.43 -42.15
CA PHE A 428 47.17 -8.76 -42.47
C PHE A 428 47.19 -9.84 -41.34
N ALA A 429 46.52 -11.01 -41.35
CA ALA A 429 45.42 -11.67 -42.10
C ALA A 429 44.84 -12.77 -41.15
N ASP A 430 43.52 -13.01 -40.99
CA ASP A 430 42.51 -13.68 -41.84
C ASP A 430 42.26 -15.18 -41.50
N LYS A 431 41.04 -15.67 -41.77
CA LYS A 431 40.46 -17.03 -41.56
C LYS A 431 40.19 -17.50 -40.11
N LYS A 432 39.52 -18.65 -39.87
CA LYS A 432 38.15 -19.15 -40.23
C LYS A 432 37.98 -20.58 -39.66
N ASP A 433 36.73 -21.05 -39.50
CA ASP A 433 36.33 -22.48 -39.42
C ASP A 433 36.80 -23.26 -38.14
N ASP A 434 36.13 -24.29 -37.60
CA ASP A 434 34.73 -24.79 -37.73
C ASP A 434 34.23 -25.49 -36.41
N LYS A 435 33.10 -26.22 -36.47
CA LYS A 435 32.40 -26.94 -35.37
C LYS A 435 33.20 -28.07 -34.67
N ALA A 436 32.79 -28.36 -33.43
CA ALA A 436 32.44 -29.67 -32.83
C ALA A 436 32.52 -29.52 -31.30
N ASP A 437 31.54 -29.79 -30.43
CA ASP A 437 30.45 -30.79 -30.36
C ASP A 437 30.90 -32.15 -29.78
N LEU A 438 30.32 -32.51 -28.61
CA LEU A 438 30.39 -33.82 -27.91
C LEU A 438 31.79 -34.31 -27.43
N SER A 439 31.96 -35.14 -26.39
CA SER A 439 31.06 -35.56 -25.28
C SER A 439 31.83 -36.33 -24.18
N PHE A 440 31.18 -36.47 -23.01
CA PHE A 440 31.19 -37.66 -22.14
C PHE A 440 32.37 -37.99 -21.20
N VAL A 441 31.98 -38.17 -19.93
CA VAL A 441 32.42 -39.18 -18.94
C VAL A 441 33.70 -38.99 -18.11
N GLU A 442 33.56 -39.52 -16.88
CA GLU A 442 34.50 -39.53 -15.78
C GLU A 442 35.51 -40.67 -15.89
N THR A 443 36.68 -40.52 -15.26
CA THR A 443 37.30 -41.62 -14.50
C THR A 443 38.25 -41.04 -13.46
N ASP A 444 38.15 -41.53 -12.22
CA ASP A 444 39.17 -41.30 -11.20
C ASP A 444 40.43 -42.13 -11.48
N VAL A 445 41.59 -41.65 -11.03
CA VAL A 445 42.58 -42.42 -10.24
C VAL A 445 43.67 -41.48 -9.70
N GLU A 446 44.27 -41.86 -8.58
CA GLU A 446 45.26 -41.06 -7.85
C GLU A 446 46.62 -40.91 -8.55
N SER A 447 47.32 -39.80 -8.27
CA SER A 447 48.78 -39.82 -8.09
C SER A 447 49.23 -38.66 -7.18
N ARG A 448 50.43 -38.79 -6.59
CA ARG A 448 50.94 -37.91 -5.52
C ARG A 448 52.12 -37.03 -5.98
N LYS A 449 52.41 -36.02 -5.14
CA LYS A 449 53.70 -35.32 -4.90
C LYS A 449 54.15 -34.18 -5.83
N GLU A 450 54.48 -33.08 -5.15
CA GLU A 450 55.62 -32.17 -5.38
C GLU A 450 55.71 -31.34 -6.69
N GLY A 451 56.57 -30.32 -6.72
CA GLY A 451 56.81 -29.48 -7.92
C GLY A 451 56.32 -28.02 -7.86
N THR A 452 56.95 -27.22 -7.00
CA THR A 452 57.01 -25.74 -6.97
C THR A 452 56.59 -24.97 -8.25
N SER A 453 55.68 -23.98 -8.14
CA SER A 453 55.40 -23.03 -9.24
C SER A 453 55.13 -21.58 -8.77
N ILE A 454 55.44 -20.62 -9.65
CA ILE A 454 55.69 -19.19 -9.35
C ILE A 454 54.38 -18.38 -9.19
N LYS A 455 54.32 -17.52 -8.16
CA LYS A 455 53.11 -16.73 -7.83
C LYS A 455 52.97 -15.44 -8.66
N ALA A 456 52.22 -15.50 -9.76
CA ALA A 456 51.82 -14.31 -10.53
C ALA A 456 50.92 -13.33 -9.71
N LYS A 457 51.21 -12.02 -9.78
CA LYS A 457 50.41 -10.96 -9.13
C LYS A 457 49.07 -10.76 -9.87
N LYS A 458 47.98 -11.27 -9.31
CA LYS A 458 46.61 -11.14 -9.88
C LYS A 458 46.02 -9.73 -9.71
N LYS A 459 45.22 -9.25 -10.68
CA LYS A 459 44.66 -7.88 -10.74
C LYS A 459 43.65 -7.51 -9.62
N LYS A 460 43.59 -6.23 -9.21
CA LYS A 460 42.73 -5.68 -8.13
C LYS A 460 41.34 -5.35 -8.67
N LYS A 461 40.34 -6.22 -8.46
CA LYS A 461 38.93 -5.89 -8.78
C LYS A 461 38.53 -4.61 -8.03
N ARG A 462 38.17 -3.54 -8.76
CA ARG A 462 37.50 -2.35 -8.19
C ARG A 462 36.25 -2.82 -7.43
N ARG A 463 36.00 -2.21 -6.28
CA ARG A 463 34.85 -2.49 -5.41
C ARG A 463 33.85 -1.35 -5.57
N TYR A 464 32.62 -1.69 -5.91
CA TYR A 464 31.50 -0.74 -5.96
C TYR A 464 30.91 -0.56 -4.57
N LEU A 465 30.38 0.64 -4.28
CA LEU A 465 29.48 0.84 -3.15
C LEU A 465 28.19 0.06 -3.37
N THR A 466 27.52 -0.33 -2.29
CA THR A 466 26.30 -1.14 -2.36
C THR A 466 25.16 -0.50 -1.57
N ILE A 467 24.00 -0.34 -2.21
CA ILE A 467 22.78 0.24 -1.64
C ILE A 467 21.68 -0.81 -1.62
N CYS A 468 20.96 -0.95 -0.50
CA CYS A 468 19.73 -1.71 -0.44
C CYS A 468 18.55 -0.73 -0.35
N THR A 469 17.77 -0.66 -1.43
CA THR A 469 16.60 0.21 -1.62
C THR A 469 15.29 -0.57 -1.48
N SER A 470 15.30 -1.70 -0.75
CA SER A 470 14.17 -2.64 -0.68
C SER A 470 12.90 -2.04 -0.10
N ASN A 471 13.03 -1.04 0.77
CA ASN A 471 11.93 -0.27 1.36
C ASN A 471 11.77 1.14 0.76
N CYS A 472 12.32 1.38 -0.42
CA CYS A 472 12.15 2.64 -1.15
C CYS A 472 11.24 2.47 -2.38
N LYS A 473 10.12 3.19 -2.42
CA LYS A 473 9.24 3.21 -3.62
C LYS A 473 9.67 4.24 -4.67
N TYR A 474 10.57 5.14 -4.33
CA TYR A 474 10.95 6.27 -5.19
C TYR A 474 12.08 5.89 -6.16
N ASP A 475 11.76 5.82 -7.45
CA ASP A 475 12.79 5.56 -8.49
C ASP A 475 13.83 6.70 -8.62
N ALA A 476 13.54 7.91 -8.14
CA ALA A 476 14.53 8.99 -8.07
C ALA A 476 15.76 8.58 -7.25
N VAL A 477 15.57 7.93 -6.09
CA VAL A 477 16.65 7.44 -5.22
C VAL A 477 17.49 6.39 -5.95
N ARG A 478 16.85 5.46 -6.67
CA ARG A 478 17.55 4.44 -7.49
C ARG A 478 18.36 5.06 -8.63
N ARG A 479 17.76 5.99 -9.39
CA ARG A 479 18.45 6.70 -10.49
C ARG A 479 19.68 7.45 -9.99
N VAL A 480 19.55 8.17 -8.87
CA VAL A 480 20.63 8.96 -8.27
C VAL A 480 21.72 8.07 -7.68
N ALA A 481 21.37 6.99 -6.97
CA ALA A 481 22.35 6.05 -6.43
C ALA A 481 23.14 5.32 -7.54
N ALA A 482 22.47 4.95 -8.63
CA ALA A 482 23.13 4.39 -9.82
C ALA A 482 24.05 5.41 -10.51
N ARG A 483 23.63 6.67 -10.64
CA ARG A 483 24.45 7.78 -11.17
C ARG A 483 25.69 8.06 -10.30
N PHE A 484 25.57 7.91 -8.98
CA PHE A 484 26.69 7.97 -8.02
C PHE A 484 27.59 6.72 -8.04
N GLY A 485 27.28 5.70 -8.85
CA GLY A 485 28.08 4.47 -8.96
C GLY A 485 27.86 3.44 -7.85
N MET A 486 26.75 3.54 -7.10
CA MET A 486 26.32 2.47 -6.19
C MET A 486 25.62 1.36 -6.97
N LYS A 487 25.84 0.11 -6.56
CA LYS A 487 25.07 -1.05 -7.04
C LYS A 487 23.90 -1.34 -6.09
N GLU A 488 22.68 -1.44 -6.63
CA GLU A 488 21.52 -1.95 -5.88
C GLU A 488 21.71 -3.45 -5.55
N VAL A 489 21.43 -3.83 -4.31
CA VAL A 489 21.59 -5.19 -3.77
C VAL A 489 20.40 -5.59 -2.89
N THR A 490 20.28 -6.88 -2.55
CA THR A 490 19.29 -7.37 -1.57
C THR A 490 19.67 -7.02 -0.13
N GLU A 491 18.86 -7.43 0.84
CA GLU A 491 19.02 -7.05 2.25
C GLU A 491 19.89 -8.06 3.02
N ASP A 492 19.66 -9.33 2.70
CA ASP A 492 20.52 -10.51 2.86
C ASP A 492 21.89 -10.37 2.16
N SER A 493 21.97 -9.64 1.04
CA SER A 493 23.26 -9.19 0.50
C SER A 493 23.90 -8.16 1.43
N SER A 494 25.21 -8.26 1.63
CA SER A 494 25.93 -7.30 2.49
C SER A 494 26.01 -5.91 1.82
N TRP A 495 25.09 -5.01 2.14
CA TRP A 495 25.00 -3.60 1.71
C TRP A 495 25.90 -2.65 2.53
N ASN A 496 26.20 -1.46 2.00
CA ASN A 496 26.82 -0.33 2.71
C ASN A 496 25.76 0.66 3.22
N LEU A 497 24.80 1.01 2.36
CA LEU A 497 23.72 1.95 2.65
C LEU A 497 22.37 1.23 2.60
N TYR A 498 21.55 1.39 3.64
CA TYR A 498 20.14 1.05 3.62
C TYR A 498 19.30 2.31 3.39
N TRP A 499 18.43 2.29 2.38
CA TRP A 499 17.47 3.36 2.14
C TRP A 499 16.04 2.83 2.24
N THR A 500 15.30 3.39 3.18
CA THR A 500 13.91 3.05 3.50
C THR A 500 13.04 4.31 3.53
N ASP A 501 11.81 4.20 3.04
CA ASP A 501 10.77 5.23 3.17
C ASP A 501 10.06 5.16 4.53
N LEU A 502 10.32 4.10 5.31
CA LEU A 502 9.75 3.82 6.63
C LEU A 502 10.79 4.08 7.72
N SER A 503 10.33 4.49 8.91
CA SER A 503 11.15 4.60 10.12
C SER A 503 11.85 3.27 10.50
N VAL A 504 13.08 3.37 11.01
CA VAL A 504 13.88 2.22 11.44
C VAL A 504 13.51 1.80 12.87
N SER A 505 13.32 0.49 13.10
CA SER A 505 13.08 -0.06 14.45
C SER A 505 14.36 -0.20 15.27
N VAL A 506 14.24 -0.31 16.59
CA VAL A 506 15.37 -0.38 17.53
C VAL A 506 16.16 -1.69 17.37
N GLU A 507 15.47 -2.77 17.03
CA GLU A 507 16.01 -4.11 16.80
C GLU A 507 16.87 -4.08 15.53
N ARG A 508 16.27 -3.62 14.42
CA ARG A 508 16.92 -3.44 13.13
C ARG A 508 18.16 -2.53 13.22
N ALA A 509 18.11 -1.51 14.05
CA ALA A 509 19.24 -0.61 14.29
C ALA A 509 20.41 -1.32 15.00
N LYS A 510 20.12 -2.16 16.01
CA LYS A 510 21.14 -2.94 16.75
C LYS A 510 21.83 -4.00 15.89
N ASP A 511 21.14 -4.56 14.90
CA ASP A 511 21.70 -5.55 13.97
C ASP A 511 22.67 -4.94 12.92
N MET A 512 22.76 -3.61 12.82
CA MET A 512 23.65 -2.94 11.87
C MET A 512 25.13 -3.11 12.23
N LYS A 513 25.94 -3.48 11.24
CA LYS A 513 27.40 -3.62 11.39
C LYS A 513 28.09 -2.26 11.22
N ARG A 514 29.19 -2.01 11.93
CA ARG A 514 29.92 -0.73 12.00
C ARG A 514 30.20 0.01 10.67
N TYR A 515 30.26 -0.70 9.54
CA TYR A 515 30.47 -0.11 8.20
C TYR A 515 29.18 0.28 7.46
N GLN A 516 28.02 0.10 8.09
CA GLN A 516 26.70 0.28 7.49
C GLN A 516 26.05 1.59 7.90
N LYS A 517 25.31 2.20 6.98
CA LYS A 517 24.57 3.47 7.18
C LYS A 517 23.09 3.32 6.83
N VAL A 518 22.23 4.08 7.50
CA VAL A 518 20.78 4.14 7.24
C VAL A 518 20.26 5.58 7.27
N ASN A 519 19.18 5.84 6.53
CA ASN A 519 18.63 7.18 6.26
C ASN A 519 17.58 7.69 7.27
N HIS A 520 17.54 7.16 8.50
CA HIS A 520 16.73 7.66 9.64
C HIS A 520 17.47 7.50 10.97
N PHE A 521 17.19 8.36 11.95
CA PHE A 521 17.59 8.16 13.35
C PHE A 521 16.46 7.50 14.18
N PRO A 522 16.77 6.49 15.01
CA PRO A 522 15.88 6.05 16.07
C PRO A 522 15.46 7.22 16.96
N GLY A 523 14.15 7.42 17.15
CA GLY A 523 13.58 8.51 17.96
C GLY A 523 13.13 9.76 17.20
N MET A 524 13.38 9.90 15.89
CA MET A 524 12.98 11.12 15.14
C MET A 524 11.45 11.36 15.04
N THR A 525 10.67 10.34 15.41
CA THR A 525 9.21 10.46 15.65
C THR A 525 8.85 11.59 16.61
N GLU A 526 9.73 11.97 17.55
CA GLU A 526 9.50 13.05 18.54
C GLU A 526 9.23 14.43 17.89
N ILE A 527 9.74 14.69 16.68
CA ILE A 527 9.40 15.89 15.89
C ILE A 527 8.66 15.59 14.60
N CYS A 528 8.69 14.34 14.11
CA CYS A 528 8.03 13.97 12.85
C CYS A 528 6.60 13.42 13.01
N ARG A 529 6.12 13.23 14.25
CA ARG A 529 4.68 13.06 14.55
C ARG A 529 4.07 14.36 15.01
N LYS A 530 2.84 14.66 14.57
CA LYS A 530 2.10 15.89 14.88
C LYS A 530 1.86 16.09 16.38
N ASP A 531 1.51 15.03 17.09
CA ASP A 531 1.21 15.06 18.53
C ASP A 531 2.46 15.18 19.41
N LEU A 532 3.57 14.54 19.01
CA LEU A 532 4.85 14.64 19.71
C LEU A 532 5.55 15.97 19.44
N LEU A 533 5.56 16.44 18.19
CA LEU A 533 6.07 17.76 17.81
C LEU A 533 5.39 18.86 18.63
N ALA A 534 4.06 18.80 18.76
CA ALA A 534 3.30 19.76 19.55
C ALA A 534 3.66 19.70 21.04
N ARG A 535 3.79 18.50 21.63
CA ARG A 535 4.22 18.34 23.04
C ARG A 535 5.64 18.87 23.27
N ASN A 536 6.61 18.50 22.42
CA ASN A 536 8.00 18.90 22.56
C ASN A 536 8.18 20.42 22.35
N LEU A 537 7.54 21.02 21.35
CA LEU A 537 7.60 22.47 21.14
C LEU A 537 6.81 23.25 22.20
N ASN A 538 5.68 22.73 22.71
CA ASN A 538 5.00 23.33 23.87
C ASN A 538 5.84 23.23 25.16
N ARG A 539 6.62 22.15 25.37
CA ARG A 539 7.60 22.04 26.48
C ARG A 539 8.67 23.11 26.34
N MET A 540 9.31 23.21 25.18
CA MET A 540 10.35 24.21 24.94
C MET A 540 9.82 25.65 24.95
N LEU A 541 8.57 25.90 24.55
CA LEU A 541 7.93 27.21 24.68
C LEU A 541 7.64 27.61 26.13
N ARG A 542 7.43 26.65 27.05
CA ARG A 542 7.31 26.95 28.49
C ARG A 542 8.68 27.27 29.11
N LEU A 543 9.73 26.59 28.69
CA LEU A 543 11.11 26.81 29.17
C LEU A 543 11.75 28.08 28.58
N PHE A 544 11.51 28.35 27.29
CA PHE A 544 12.13 29.43 26.52
C PHE A 544 11.07 30.23 25.71
N PRO A 545 10.20 31.03 26.35
CA PRO A 545 9.03 31.63 25.70
C PRO A 545 9.34 32.62 24.57
N LYS A 546 10.52 33.25 24.61
CA LYS A 546 10.96 34.20 23.57
C LYS A 546 11.42 33.46 22.30
N ASP A 547 12.15 32.36 22.46
CA ASP A 547 12.84 31.67 21.37
C ASP A 547 11.99 30.66 20.60
N TYR A 548 10.99 30.04 21.24
CA TYR A 548 10.13 29.01 20.63
C TYR A 548 8.79 29.54 20.10
N ASN A 549 8.61 30.86 20.02
CA ASN A 549 7.42 31.54 19.49
C ASN A 549 7.29 31.44 17.94
N PHE A 550 7.80 30.38 17.33
CA PHE A 550 7.71 30.08 15.89
C PHE A 550 6.73 28.95 15.56
N PHE A 551 6.18 28.27 16.58
CA PHE A 551 5.14 27.26 16.39
C PHE A 551 3.75 27.86 16.73
N PRO A 552 2.73 27.72 15.87
CA PRO A 552 1.37 28.15 16.21
C PRO A 552 0.86 27.36 17.43
N LYS A 553 0.20 28.01 18.40
CA LYS A 553 -0.28 27.31 19.62
C LYS A 553 -1.17 26.12 19.20
N THR A 554 -0.80 24.94 19.72
CA THR A 554 -1.37 23.64 19.35
C THR A 554 -1.71 22.87 20.61
N TRP A 555 -2.79 22.09 20.53
CA TRP A 555 -3.34 21.26 21.60
C TRP A 555 -3.60 19.85 21.05
N CYS A 556 -3.22 18.81 21.79
CA CYS A 556 -3.40 17.40 21.43
C CYS A 556 -4.64 16.82 22.13
N PHE A 557 -5.68 16.49 21.38
CA PHE A 557 -6.92 15.91 21.90
C PHE A 557 -6.78 14.38 22.09
N PRO A 558 -7.44 13.77 23.09
CA PRO A 558 -8.43 14.37 24.01
C PRO A 558 -7.83 15.25 25.12
N ALA A 559 -6.57 15.03 25.51
CA ALA A 559 -5.96 15.57 26.73
C ALA A 559 -6.09 17.10 26.86
N ASP A 560 -5.75 17.84 25.81
CA ASP A 560 -5.65 19.29 25.84
C ASP A 560 -6.99 20.00 25.48
N HIS A 561 -8.09 19.25 25.33
CA HIS A 561 -9.37 19.77 24.85
C HIS A 561 -9.95 20.89 25.74
N GLY A 562 -9.82 20.76 27.07
CA GLY A 562 -10.29 21.77 28.02
C GLY A 562 -9.58 23.12 27.85
N GLU A 563 -8.26 23.11 27.65
CA GLU A 563 -7.48 24.33 27.37
C GLU A 563 -7.89 24.99 26.05
N ALA A 564 -8.07 24.20 24.99
CA ALA A 564 -8.44 24.72 23.69
C ALA A 564 -9.82 25.41 23.72
N ILE A 565 -10.80 24.80 24.40
CA ILE A 565 -12.11 25.40 24.64
C ILE A 565 -12.01 26.69 25.46
N ALA A 566 -11.18 26.72 26.52
CA ALA A 566 -10.97 27.92 27.32
C ALA A 566 -10.34 29.07 26.50
N TYR A 567 -9.33 28.75 25.67
CA TYR A 567 -8.70 29.72 24.76
C TYR A 567 -9.69 30.25 23.71
N ALA A 568 -10.51 29.39 23.12
CA ALA A 568 -11.54 29.79 22.16
C ALA A 568 -12.62 30.70 22.78
N LYS A 569 -13.07 30.41 24.01
CA LYS A 569 -14.00 31.28 24.77
C LYS A 569 -13.44 32.69 24.95
N LEU A 570 -12.14 32.81 25.28
CA LEU A 570 -11.45 34.08 25.48
C LEU A 570 -11.16 34.83 24.17
N ARG A 571 -10.96 34.11 23.05
CA ARG A 571 -10.53 34.67 21.76
C ARG A 571 -11.45 34.27 20.60
N ARG A 572 -12.74 34.62 20.73
CA ARG A 572 -13.85 34.28 19.81
C ARG A 572 -13.62 34.59 18.32
N SER A 573 -12.72 35.52 17.98
CA SER A 573 -12.38 35.86 16.58
C SER A 573 -11.36 34.90 15.94
N LYS A 574 -10.73 34.00 16.70
CA LYS A 574 -9.73 33.07 16.17
C LYS A 574 -10.37 31.91 15.41
N THR A 575 -9.65 31.46 14.39
CA THR A 575 -9.96 30.25 13.61
C THR A 575 -8.92 29.20 13.98
N PHE A 576 -9.37 27.95 14.05
CA PHE A 576 -8.57 26.78 14.36
C PHE A 576 -8.53 25.88 13.13
N ILE A 577 -7.42 25.18 12.96
CA ILE A 577 -7.25 24.12 11.97
C ILE A 577 -7.08 22.80 12.72
N ILE A 578 -7.98 21.87 12.43
CA ILE A 578 -7.97 20.53 12.99
C ILE A 578 -7.18 19.63 12.04
N LYS A 579 -6.29 18.79 12.57
CA LYS A 579 -5.54 17.79 11.78
C LYS A 579 -5.50 16.46 12.54
N PRO A 580 -5.85 15.32 11.93
CA PRO A 580 -5.72 14.01 12.59
C PRO A 580 -4.25 13.63 12.80
N ASP A 581 -3.95 12.95 13.90
CA ASP A 581 -2.57 12.68 14.38
C ASP A 581 -1.70 11.94 13.35
N THR A 582 -2.27 10.95 12.68
CA THR A 582 -1.63 10.09 11.67
C THR A 582 -1.85 10.57 10.23
N GLY A 583 -2.52 11.72 10.04
CA GLY A 583 -2.90 12.23 8.72
C GLY A 583 -1.74 12.84 7.92
N CYS A 584 -1.73 12.56 6.62
CA CYS A 584 -0.84 13.18 5.64
C CYS A 584 -1.63 13.67 4.41
N GLN A 585 -0.94 14.32 3.46
CA GLN A 585 -1.50 14.82 2.19
C GLN A 585 -2.64 15.85 2.28
N GLY A 586 -3.04 16.28 3.48
CA GLY A 586 -4.16 17.21 3.71
C GLY A 586 -5.51 16.51 4.01
N ARG A 587 -5.55 15.17 4.06
CA ARG A 587 -6.80 14.43 4.33
C ARG A 587 -7.26 14.61 5.77
N GLY A 588 -8.57 14.76 5.97
CA GLY A 588 -9.18 14.98 7.29
C GLY A 588 -8.87 16.35 7.93
N ILE A 589 -8.20 17.27 7.21
CA ILE A 589 -7.91 18.62 7.71
C ILE A 589 -9.10 19.54 7.39
N TYR A 590 -9.63 20.21 8.41
CA TYR A 590 -10.69 21.21 8.27
C TYR A 590 -10.45 22.43 9.16
N LEU A 591 -11.09 23.55 8.82
CA LEU A 591 -11.06 24.78 9.60
C LEU A 591 -12.37 24.94 10.37
N THR A 592 -12.30 25.38 11.62
CA THR A 592 -13.48 25.76 12.43
C THR A 592 -13.21 27.01 13.27
N LYS A 593 -14.26 27.77 13.58
CA LYS A 593 -14.25 28.81 14.62
C LYS A 593 -14.88 28.32 15.93
N ASN A 594 -15.68 27.25 15.86
CA ASN A 594 -16.39 26.65 16.98
C ASN A 594 -15.71 25.32 17.35
N LEU A 595 -14.91 25.32 18.42
CA LEU A 595 -14.36 24.07 18.96
C LEU A 595 -15.40 23.21 19.69
N LYS A 596 -16.61 23.72 19.95
CA LYS A 596 -17.74 22.93 20.48
C LYS A 596 -18.17 21.80 19.56
N ASP A 597 -18.00 21.99 18.26
CA ASP A 597 -18.51 21.10 17.21
C ASP A 597 -17.51 19.96 16.92
N VAL A 598 -16.35 19.97 17.61
CA VAL A 598 -15.31 18.95 17.58
C VAL A 598 -15.54 17.96 18.72
N LYS A 599 -15.60 16.67 18.42
CA LYS A 599 -15.83 15.63 19.44
C LYS A 599 -14.66 15.55 20.43
N PRO A 600 -14.88 15.64 21.76
CA PRO A 600 -13.80 15.61 22.74
C PRO A 600 -13.00 14.31 22.81
N SER A 601 -13.55 13.20 22.32
CA SER A 601 -12.98 11.85 22.41
C SER A 601 -12.12 11.42 21.21
N GLU A 602 -12.14 12.16 20.10
CA GLU A 602 -11.40 11.83 18.89
C GLU A 602 -9.92 12.31 18.97
N ARG A 603 -8.98 11.46 18.54
CA ARG A 603 -7.53 11.74 18.60
C ARG A 603 -7.09 12.61 17.41
N MET A 604 -6.71 13.86 17.70
CA MET A 604 -6.35 14.87 16.72
C MET A 604 -5.53 16.00 17.36
N ILE A 605 -4.84 16.79 16.54
CA ILE A 605 -4.32 18.09 16.97
C ILE A 605 -5.24 19.24 16.54
N CYS A 606 -5.53 20.12 17.48
CA CYS A 606 -6.16 21.43 17.24
C CYS A 606 -5.06 22.50 17.26
N GLN A 607 -4.92 23.29 16.18
CA GLN A 607 -3.89 24.32 16.05
C GLN A 607 -4.52 25.68 15.71
N VAL A 608 -3.99 26.78 16.26
CA VAL A 608 -4.42 28.14 15.86
C VAL A 608 -4.03 28.39 14.41
N TYR A 609 -5.00 28.75 13.57
CA TYR A 609 -4.78 29.02 12.15
C TYR A 609 -4.10 30.38 11.94
N VAL A 610 -3.07 30.41 11.10
CA VAL A 610 -2.41 31.66 10.65
C VAL A 610 -3.32 32.34 9.61
N ALA A 611 -4.26 33.14 10.10
CA ALA A 611 -5.30 33.78 9.29
C ALA A 611 -4.80 34.86 8.32
N ARG A 612 -3.60 35.42 8.55
CA ARG A 612 -2.93 36.39 7.67
C ARG A 612 -1.55 35.86 7.24
N PRO A 613 -1.50 34.88 6.31
CA PRO A 613 -0.25 34.45 5.69
C PRO A 613 0.33 35.56 4.81
N PHE A 614 1.61 35.47 4.44
CA PHE A 614 2.12 36.21 3.30
C PHE A 614 1.46 35.70 2.02
N LEU A 615 1.22 36.59 1.05
CA LEU A 615 0.56 36.28 -0.22
C LEU A 615 1.45 36.68 -1.40
N VAL A 616 1.53 35.81 -2.39
CA VAL A 616 2.18 36.05 -3.68
C VAL A 616 1.10 35.89 -4.75
N ASP A 617 0.97 36.88 -5.64
CA ASP A 617 -0.05 36.94 -6.70
C ASP A 617 -1.52 36.82 -6.21
N GLY A 618 -1.75 37.04 -4.90
CA GLY A 618 -3.03 36.87 -4.22
C GLY A 618 -3.29 35.45 -3.67
N TYR A 619 -2.32 34.54 -3.75
CA TYR A 619 -2.44 33.15 -3.31
C TYR A 619 -1.62 32.89 -2.04
N LYS A 620 -2.15 32.01 -1.18
CA LYS A 620 -1.41 31.45 -0.04
C LYS A 620 -0.43 30.39 -0.54
N PHE A 621 0.75 30.32 0.05
CA PHE A 621 1.73 29.27 -0.21
C PHE A 621 2.35 28.76 1.09
N ASP A 622 3.06 27.65 1.01
CA ASP A 622 4.02 27.23 2.02
C ASP A 622 5.36 26.82 1.37
N LEU A 623 6.38 26.66 2.20
CA LEU A 623 7.74 26.30 1.81
C LEU A 623 8.02 24.87 2.29
N ARG A 624 8.27 23.95 1.35
CA ARG A 624 8.92 22.67 1.62
C ARG A 624 10.44 22.88 1.55
N ILE A 625 11.06 22.89 2.71
CA ILE A 625 12.50 23.08 2.91
C ILE A 625 13.10 21.72 3.27
N TYR A 626 14.30 21.42 2.76
CA TYR A 626 14.98 20.15 2.99
C TYR A 626 16.17 20.35 3.93
N ALA A 627 16.19 19.61 5.04
CA ALA A 627 17.27 19.64 6.01
C ALA A 627 17.91 18.25 6.15
N LEU A 628 19.24 18.19 6.12
CA LEU A 628 20.02 16.96 6.26
C LEU A 628 20.72 16.95 7.63
N LEU A 629 20.45 15.92 8.42
CA LEU A 629 21.10 15.65 9.69
C LEU A 629 22.17 14.56 9.47
N THR A 630 23.46 14.87 9.62
CA THR A 630 24.57 13.92 9.37
C THR A 630 25.16 13.28 10.63
N SER A 631 24.79 13.78 11.82
CA SER A 631 24.99 13.13 13.12
C SER A 631 24.12 13.81 14.18
N CYS A 632 23.76 13.08 15.24
CA CYS A 632 23.19 13.62 16.46
C CYS A 632 24.23 13.84 17.58
N ASP A 633 25.43 13.27 17.45
CA ASP A 633 26.49 13.39 18.47
C ASP A 633 27.90 13.30 17.83
N PRO A 634 28.63 14.43 17.67
CA PRO A 634 28.12 15.80 17.81
C PRO A 634 26.98 16.08 16.83
N LEU A 635 26.07 16.98 17.21
CA LEU A 635 24.94 17.36 16.37
C LEU A 635 25.43 18.13 15.13
N ARG A 636 25.00 17.74 13.92
CA ARG A 636 25.41 18.37 12.65
C ARG A 636 24.26 18.46 11.66
N ILE A 637 23.81 19.70 11.39
CA ILE A 637 22.58 20.02 10.64
C ILE A 637 22.93 20.91 9.44
N TYR A 638 22.37 20.57 8.29
CA TYR A 638 22.54 21.27 7.02
C TYR A 638 21.17 21.56 6.39
N VAL A 639 21.06 22.65 5.62
CA VAL A 639 19.85 23.02 4.88
C VAL A 639 20.18 23.12 3.39
N TYR A 640 19.33 22.56 2.54
CA TYR A 640 19.47 22.69 1.09
C TYR A 640 19.03 24.09 0.66
N ASN A 641 19.80 24.76 -0.20
CA ASN A 641 19.54 26.16 -0.56
C ASN A 641 18.33 26.35 -1.50
N ASP A 642 17.72 25.26 -1.95
CA ASP A 642 16.46 25.28 -2.72
C ASP A 642 15.44 24.28 -2.12
N GLY A 643 14.21 24.33 -2.61
CA GLY A 643 13.10 23.49 -2.17
C GLY A 643 11.90 23.67 -3.08
N LEU A 644 10.69 23.52 -2.53
CA LEU A 644 9.45 23.72 -3.27
C LEU A 644 8.52 24.68 -2.55
N ALA A 645 8.25 25.84 -3.15
CA ALA A 645 7.13 26.70 -2.76
C ALA A 645 5.85 26.13 -3.38
N ARG A 646 4.82 25.85 -2.56
CA ARG A 646 3.59 25.16 -2.99
C ARG A 646 2.39 26.07 -2.76
N PHE A 647 1.64 26.36 -3.82
CA PHE A 647 0.59 27.39 -3.81
C PHE A 647 -0.81 26.77 -3.73
N ALA A 648 -1.70 27.46 -3.01
CA ALA A 648 -3.14 27.30 -3.10
C ALA A 648 -3.62 27.70 -4.51
N THR A 649 -4.67 27.08 -5.02
CA THR A 649 -5.20 27.35 -6.39
C THR A 649 -6.42 28.28 -6.40
N SER A 650 -6.97 28.61 -5.23
CA SER A 650 -7.92 29.72 -5.06
C SER A 650 -7.24 30.93 -4.41
N ARG A 651 -7.52 32.14 -4.90
CA ARG A 651 -7.04 33.38 -4.26
C ARG A 651 -7.50 33.46 -2.82
N TYR A 652 -6.59 33.89 -1.93
CA TYR A 652 -6.81 33.84 -0.49
C TYR A 652 -7.74 34.94 -0.01
N LYS A 653 -8.62 34.58 0.94
CA LYS A 653 -9.37 35.51 1.80
C LYS A 653 -9.26 35.01 3.24
N GLU A 654 -9.38 35.90 4.22
CA GLU A 654 -9.37 35.49 5.63
C GLU A 654 -10.56 34.53 5.94
N PRO A 655 -10.42 33.59 6.90
CA PRO A 655 -11.49 32.64 7.21
C PRO A 655 -12.77 33.32 7.71
N THR A 656 -13.90 32.95 7.10
CA THR A 656 -15.29 33.34 7.37
C THR A 656 -16.17 32.10 7.33
N GLY A 657 -17.41 32.18 7.82
CA GLY A 657 -18.32 31.02 7.83
C GLY A 657 -18.63 30.43 6.44
N HIS A 658 -18.40 31.20 5.36
CA HIS A 658 -18.70 30.81 3.98
C HIS A 658 -17.50 30.29 3.19
N ASN A 659 -16.26 30.39 3.70
CA ASN A 659 -15.06 29.95 2.97
C ASN A 659 -14.19 28.91 3.71
N THR A 660 -14.44 28.60 4.99
CA THR A 660 -13.67 27.60 5.76
C THR A 660 -13.72 26.19 5.17
N SER A 661 -14.71 25.86 4.33
CA SER A 661 -14.81 24.62 3.56
C SER A 661 -13.96 24.59 2.28
N ASN A 662 -13.47 25.74 1.78
CA ASN A 662 -12.67 25.81 0.56
C ASN A 662 -11.22 25.37 0.82
N VAL A 663 -10.99 24.07 0.71
CA VAL A 663 -9.66 23.44 0.83
C VAL A 663 -8.64 24.00 -0.18
N PHE A 664 -9.07 24.39 -1.39
CA PHE A 664 -8.19 24.95 -2.43
C PHE A 664 -7.74 26.39 -2.15
N MET A 665 -8.33 27.07 -1.16
CA MET A 665 -7.91 28.38 -0.65
C MET A 665 -7.04 28.26 0.60
N HIS A 666 -7.44 27.39 1.53
CA HIS A 666 -6.85 27.34 2.87
C HIS A 666 -5.71 26.32 3.02
N LEU A 667 -5.63 25.31 2.15
CA LEU A 667 -4.59 24.27 2.13
C LEU A 667 -3.70 24.40 0.88
N THR A 668 -2.41 24.19 1.09
CA THR A 668 -1.30 24.39 0.14
C THR A 668 -0.69 23.08 -0.35
N ASN A 669 -1.19 21.94 0.14
CA ASN A 669 -0.67 20.61 -0.20
C ASN A 669 -0.88 20.30 -1.70
N TYR A 670 0.20 19.91 -2.38
CA TYR A 670 0.19 19.49 -3.79
C TYR A 670 -0.85 18.38 -4.06
N ALA A 671 -1.01 17.41 -3.15
CA ALA A 671 -1.95 16.31 -3.29
C ALA A 671 -3.43 16.74 -3.32
N VAL A 672 -3.77 17.91 -2.73
CA VAL A 672 -5.09 18.52 -2.86
C VAL A 672 -5.14 19.34 -4.15
N ASN A 673 -4.25 20.33 -4.27
CA ASN A 673 -4.32 21.34 -5.31
C ASN A 673 -4.11 20.80 -6.74
N LYS A 674 -3.39 19.69 -6.94
CA LYS A 674 -3.19 19.11 -8.28
C LYS A 674 -4.46 18.64 -9.00
N HIS A 675 -5.57 18.47 -8.26
CA HIS A 675 -6.89 18.12 -8.81
C HIS A 675 -7.76 19.36 -9.09
N SER A 676 -7.27 20.56 -8.78
CA SER A 676 -7.95 21.81 -9.09
C SER A 676 -7.81 22.13 -10.58
N ARG A 677 -8.93 22.48 -11.23
CA ARG A 677 -8.95 22.99 -12.61
C ARG A 677 -8.13 24.29 -12.80
N MET A 678 -7.69 24.94 -11.72
CA MET A 678 -6.86 26.14 -11.72
C MET A 678 -5.40 25.87 -11.30
N TYR A 679 -4.96 24.61 -11.30
CA TYR A 679 -3.56 24.26 -11.05
C TYR A 679 -2.70 24.52 -12.28
N VAL A 680 -1.78 25.48 -12.18
CA VAL A 680 -0.88 25.88 -13.28
C VAL A 680 0.44 25.12 -13.16
N ILE A 681 0.86 24.46 -14.26
CA ILE A 681 2.17 23.82 -14.39
C ILE A 681 3.08 24.78 -15.16
N ASP A 682 3.87 25.53 -14.41
CA ASP A 682 4.84 26.51 -14.92
C ASP A 682 5.90 26.77 -13.83
N ASP A 683 7.15 27.03 -14.20
CA ASP A 683 8.28 27.13 -13.26
C ASP A 683 8.44 28.52 -12.61
N GLU A 684 7.82 29.57 -13.16
CA GLU A 684 7.92 30.97 -12.68
C GLU A 684 6.60 31.52 -12.10
N ILE A 685 5.47 31.26 -12.77
CA ILE A 685 4.12 31.69 -12.34
C ILE A 685 3.25 30.53 -11.83
N GLY A 686 3.68 29.28 -11.99
CA GLY A 686 2.85 28.11 -11.69
C GLY A 686 2.56 27.87 -10.20
N SER A 687 1.71 26.87 -9.93
CA SER A 687 1.23 26.52 -8.58
C SER A 687 2.26 25.72 -7.73
N LYS A 688 3.46 25.48 -8.28
CA LYS A 688 4.62 24.92 -7.58
C LYS A 688 5.86 25.57 -8.19
N ARG A 689 6.63 26.33 -7.39
CA ARG A 689 7.82 27.10 -7.85
C ARG A 689 9.05 26.71 -7.04
N LYS A 690 10.25 26.89 -7.59
CA LYS A 690 11.50 26.68 -6.84
C LYS A 690 11.62 27.77 -5.76
N ILE A 691 12.23 27.46 -4.61
CA ILE A 691 12.46 28.50 -3.59
C ILE A 691 13.54 29.47 -4.08
N SER A 692 14.48 29.03 -4.93
CA SER A 692 15.37 29.92 -5.67
C SER A 692 14.62 30.96 -6.54
N THR A 693 13.54 30.56 -7.23
CA THR A 693 12.66 31.50 -7.96
C THR A 693 11.95 32.47 -7.00
N LEU A 694 11.43 31.97 -5.88
CA LEU A 694 10.75 32.82 -4.88
C LEU A 694 11.73 33.79 -4.18
N ASN A 695 12.97 33.39 -3.92
CA ASN A 695 14.02 34.26 -3.40
C ASN A 695 14.31 35.43 -4.35
N LYS A 696 14.33 35.21 -5.68
CA LYS A 696 14.43 36.30 -6.67
C LYS A 696 13.24 37.26 -6.58
N TRP A 697 12.01 36.72 -6.51
CA TRP A 697 10.79 37.52 -6.36
C TRP A 697 10.80 38.35 -5.07
N PHE A 698 11.30 37.81 -3.96
CA PHE A 698 11.48 38.55 -2.71
C PHE A 698 12.50 39.69 -2.84
N LYS A 699 13.66 39.47 -3.48
CA LYS A 699 14.63 40.55 -3.75
C LYS A 699 14.06 41.62 -4.69
N MET A 700 13.18 41.26 -5.64
CA MET A 700 12.39 42.21 -6.46
C MET A 700 11.27 42.95 -5.68
N LYS A 701 11.03 42.61 -4.42
CA LYS A 701 10.06 43.26 -3.52
C LYS A 701 10.71 43.88 -2.28
N ASP A 702 12.01 44.15 -2.36
CA ASP A 702 12.82 44.76 -1.29
C ASP A 702 12.73 44.02 0.05
N VAL A 703 12.62 42.69 -0.02
CA VAL A 703 12.63 41.81 1.15
C VAL A 703 14.05 41.32 1.40
N ASP A 704 14.53 41.51 2.64
CA ASP A 704 15.74 40.86 3.14
C ASP A 704 15.53 39.34 3.24
N VAL A 705 15.95 38.65 2.17
CA VAL A 705 15.91 37.20 2.02
C VAL A 705 16.89 36.52 2.98
N ASP A 706 18.01 37.17 3.30
CA ASP A 706 19.10 36.54 4.02
C ASP A 706 18.80 36.53 5.54
N GLU A 707 18.17 37.59 6.06
CA GLU A 707 17.54 37.63 7.38
C GLU A 707 16.30 36.70 7.49
N LEU A 708 15.51 36.56 6.41
CA LEU A 708 14.41 35.60 6.37
C LEU A 708 14.92 34.15 6.49
N TRP A 709 15.98 33.81 5.77
CA TRP A 709 16.62 32.50 5.88
C TRP A 709 17.30 32.29 7.24
N ARG A 710 17.94 33.30 7.83
CA ARG A 710 18.47 33.23 9.20
C ARG A 710 17.40 32.84 10.22
N LYS A 711 16.20 33.43 10.11
CA LYS A 711 15.03 33.08 10.95
C LYS A 711 14.52 31.66 10.70
N ILE A 712 14.56 31.18 9.46
CA ILE A 712 14.19 29.80 9.11
C ILE A 712 15.21 28.80 9.67
N ASP A 713 16.50 29.11 9.59
CA ASP A 713 17.56 28.24 10.06
C ASP A 713 17.55 28.15 11.60
N GLU A 714 17.30 29.27 12.32
CA GLU A 714 17.02 29.23 13.77
C GLU A 714 15.88 28.26 14.12
N ILE A 715 14.80 28.25 13.34
CA ILE A 715 13.65 27.35 13.55
C ILE A 715 14.05 25.88 13.37
N ILE A 716 14.81 25.56 12.33
CA ILE A 716 15.25 24.19 12.04
C ILE A 716 16.17 23.68 13.17
N ILE A 717 17.14 24.50 13.60
CA ILE A 717 18.02 24.18 14.74
C ILE A 717 17.20 23.95 16.00
N LYS A 718 16.41 24.95 16.43
CA LYS A 718 15.61 24.89 17.67
C LYS A 718 14.60 23.74 17.68
N THR A 719 14.05 23.37 16.53
CA THR A 719 13.16 22.21 16.41
C THR A 719 13.91 20.89 16.65
N ILE A 720 15.09 20.71 16.07
CA ILE A 720 15.89 19.48 16.27
C ILE A 720 16.40 19.40 17.71
N LEU A 721 16.78 20.53 18.33
CA LEU A 721 17.17 20.59 19.75
C LEU A 721 16.04 20.15 20.71
N ALA A 722 14.77 20.34 20.35
CA ALA A 722 13.63 19.91 21.17
C ALA A 722 13.51 18.37 21.29
N ALA A 723 14.14 17.60 20.39
CA ALA A 723 14.22 16.14 20.45
C ALA A 723 15.65 15.59 20.65
N HIS A 724 16.67 16.46 20.64
CA HIS A 724 18.08 16.03 20.72
C HIS A 724 18.41 15.08 21.87
N PRO A 725 17.95 15.27 23.13
CA PRO A 725 18.27 14.36 24.21
C PRO A 725 17.74 12.94 23.98
N VAL A 726 16.53 12.81 23.41
CA VAL A 726 15.93 11.51 23.06
C VAL A 726 16.67 10.88 21.89
N LEU A 727 16.94 11.66 20.82
CA LEU A 727 17.72 11.20 19.66
C LEU A 727 19.10 10.67 20.06
N LYS A 728 19.85 11.42 20.88
CA LYS A 728 21.18 11.03 21.37
C LYS A 728 21.12 9.75 22.21
N HIS A 729 20.13 9.62 23.11
CA HIS A 729 19.94 8.42 23.91
C HIS A 729 19.55 7.21 23.06
N SER A 730 18.52 7.32 22.22
CA SER A 730 18.09 6.25 21.32
C SER A 730 19.19 5.82 20.35
N TYR A 731 20.00 6.75 19.82
CA TYR A 731 21.16 6.43 19.00
C TYR A 731 22.19 5.60 19.77
N HIS A 732 22.63 6.03 20.95
CA HIS A 732 23.63 5.30 21.75
C HIS A 732 23.12 3.93 22.25
N THR A 733 21.82 3.81 22.53
CA THR A 733 21.17 2.52 22.87
C THR A 733 21.08 1.56 21.67
N CYS A 734 21.05 2.06 20.44
CA CYS A 734 21.01 1.24 19.22
C CYS A 734 22.41 0.91 18.68
N PHE A 735 23.37 1.85 18.76
CA PHE A 735 24.65 1.76 18.06
C PHE A 735 25.90 1.78 18.98
N PRO A 736 25.94 1.05 20.12
CA PRO A 736 27.03 1.12 21.10
C PRO A 736 28.41 0.62 20.59
N THR A 737 28.48 0.14 19.35
CA THR A 737 29.73 -0.30 18.68
C THR A 737 30.23 0.66 17.60
N HIS A 738 29.45 1.69 17.22
CA HIS A 738 29.75 2.61 16.12
C HIS A 738 30.67 3.76 16.58
N ASP A 739 31.90 3.38 16.90
CA ASP A 739 32.99 4.21 17.43
C ASP A 739 33.72 5.08 16.40
N LYS A 740 33.60 4.78 15.09
CA LYS A 740 34.33 5.47 14.01
C LYS A 740 33.44 6.01 12.87
N THR A 741 32.15 5.71 12.90
CA THR A 741 31.28 5.80 11.73
C THR A 741 29.84 6.06 12.14
N TYR A 742 29.34 7.26 11.85
CA TYR A 742 27.94 7.61 12.14
C TYR A 742 26.98 6.67 11.39
N ALA A 743 26.20 5.88 12.11
CA ALA A 743 25.30 4.86 11.56
C ALA A 743 24.08 5.47 10.86
N CYS A 744 23.64 6.63 11.34
CA CYS A 744 22.44 7.32 10.87
C CYS A 744 22.79 8.65 10.19
N PHE A 745 21.98 8.97 9.19
CA PHE A 745 21.72 10.33 8.70
C PHE A 745 20.22 10.42 8.42
N GLU A 746 19.65 11.61 8.28
CA GLU A 746 18.22 11.73 7.94
C GLU A 746 17.92 13.00 7.14
N LEU A 747 17.01 12.88 6.18
CA LEU A 747 16.66 13.94 5.22
C LEU A 747 15.22 14.41 5.46
N LEU A 748 15.09 15.40 6.34
CA LEU A 748 13.83 15.94 6.83
C LEU A 748 13.21 16.93 5.85
N GLY A 749 11.90 16.81 5.60
CA GLY A 749 11.10 17.82 4.93
C GLY A 749 10.38 18.72 5.93
N PHE A 750 10.87 19.94 6.12
CA PHE A 750 10.21 20.96 6.92
C PHE A 750 9.14 21.69 6.11
N ASP A 751 7.98 21.96 6.73
CA ASP A 751 6.88 22.71 6.12
C ASP A 751 6.70 24.02 6.89
N VAL A 752 7.11 25.13 6.25
CA VAL A 752 7.14 26.48 6.85
C VAL A 752 6.15 27.40 6.13
N LEU A 753 5.40 28.18 6.89
CA LEU A 753 4.48 29.20 6.42
C LEU A 753 4.95 30.58 6.86
N LEU A 754 4.97 31.56 5.96
CA LEU A 754 5.26 32.95 6.31
C LEU A 754 3.95 33.67 6.67
N ASP A 755 3.97 34.51 7.72
CA ASP A 755 2.88 35.45 7.99
C ASP A 755 3.06 36.77 7.20
N TRP A 756 2.05 37.65 7.25
CA TRP A 756 2.06 38.94 6.58
C TRP A 756 3.18 39.91 7.02
N LYS A 757 3.93 39.62 8.09
CA LYS A 757 5.14 40.33 8.53
C LYS A 757 6.43 39.59 8.16
N LEU A 758 6.34 38.61 7.25
CA LEU A 758 7.43 37.70 6.86
C LEU A 758 8.02 36.92 8.04
N LYS A 759 7.25 36.72 9.14
CA LYS A 759 7.66 35.84 10.22
C LYS A 759 7.43 34.38 9.80
N PRO A 760 8.46 33.53 9.77
CA PRO A 760 8.28 32.10 9.52
C PRO A 760 7.62 31.40 10.70
N TYR A 761 6.71 30.48 10.38
CA TYR A 761 5.99 29.60 11.30
C TYR A 761 6.14 28.14 10.86
N LEU A 762 6.51 27.25 11.78
CA LEU A 762 6.58 25.81 11.52
C LEU A 762 5.18 25.18 11.52
N LEU A 763 4.86 24.38 10.50
CA LEU A 763 3.58 23.65 10.39
C LEU A 763 3.69 22.17 10.75
N GLU A 764 4.71 21.48 10.23
CA GLU A 764 5.06 20.08 10.49
C GLU A 764 6.50 19.76 10.02
N VAL A 765 7.05 18.64 10.48
CA VAL A 765 8.31 18.05 9.98
C VAL A 765 8.00 16.64 9.45
N ASN A 766 8.57 16.28 8.30
CA ASN A 766 8.35 15.01 7.63
C ASN A 766 9.66 14.20 7.56
N HIS A 767 9.76 13.08 8.29
CA HIS A 767 10.89 12.12 8.21
C HIS A 767 11.04 11.43 6.85
N SER A 768 9.93 11.29 6.12
CA SER A 768 9.87 10.63 4.81
C SER A 768 9.25 11.58 3.76
N PRO A 769 9.96 12.64 3.36
CA PRO A 769 9.46 13.58 2.35
C PRO A 769 9.32 12.89 0.98
N SER A 770 8.42 13.39 0.14
CA SER A 770 8.08 12.66 -1.10
C SER A 770 9.04 12.93 -2.26
N PHE A 771 9.77 11.90 -2.67
CA PHE A 771 10.70 11.91 -3.80
C PHE A 771 10.07 11.49 -5.15
N HIS A 772 8.74 11.64 -5.31
CA HIS A 772 8.11 11.59 -6.63
C HIS A 772 8.59 12.76 -7.50
N THR A 773 8.76 12.51 -8.80
CA THR A 773 9.28 13.48 -9.78
C THR A 773 8.28 13.67 -10.92
N ASP A 774 7.08 14.16 -10.56
CA ASP A 774 5.93 14.28 -11.47
C ASP A 774 6.11 15.40 -12.52
N ALA A 775 6.89 16.44 -12.18
CA ALA A 775 7.26 17.54 -13.07
C ALA A 775 8.79 17.77 -13.04
N GLN A 776 9.31 18.50 -14.03
CA GLN A 776 10.76 18.74 -14.16
C GLN A 776 11.34 19.49 -12.95
N ILE A 777 10.63 20.50 -12.42
CA ILE A 777 10.95 21.15 -11.15
C ILE A 777 11.15 20.17 -9.98
N ASP A 778 10.28 19.16 -9.83
CA ASP A 778 10.46 18.15 -8.78
C ASP A 778 11.73 17.34 -9.03
N LYS A 779 12.03 17.01 -10.29
CA LYS A 779 13.22 16.24 -10.67
C LYS A 779 14.50 17.02 -10.37
N ASP A 780 14.60 18.27 -10.79
CA ASP A 780 15.77 19.12 -10.57
C ASP A 780 16.14 19.19 -9.08
N VAL A 781 15.18 19.64 -8.26
CA VAL A 781 15.39 19.86 -6.82
C VAL A 781 15.68 18.54 -6.11
N LYS A 782 14.94 17.46 -6.40
CA LYS A 782 15.05 16.20 -5.65
C LYS A 782 16.22 15.33 -6.11
N GLU A 783 16.52 15.27 -7.41
CA GLU A 783 17.71 14.53 -7.88
C GLU A 783 19.01 15.27 -7.54
N GLY A 784 19.01 16.61 -7.50
CA GLY A 784 20.14 17.40 -6.98
C GLY A 784 20.36 17.19 -5.48
N LEU A 785 19.29 17.30 -4.68
CA LEU A 785 19.31 17.05 -3.23
C LEU A 785 19.87 15.67 -2.86
N LEU A 786 19.45 14.63 -3.59
CA LEU A 786 19.90 13.26 -3.37
C LEU A 786 21.37 13.04 -3.79
N MET A 787 21.87 13.74 -4.82
CA MET A 787 23.31 13.69 -5.18
C MET A 787 24.18 14.26 -4.06
N SER A 788 23.92 15.51 -3.65
CA SER A 788 24.71 16.15 -2.59
C SER A 788 24.59 15.42 -1.25
N THR A 789 23.45 14.78 -0.97
CA THR A 789 23.33 13.89 0.19
C THR A 789 24.31 12.71 0.11
N PHE A 790 24.46 12.06 -1.05
CA PHE A 790 25.41 10.94 -1.20
C PHE A 790 26.89 11.39 -1.22
N GLU A 791 27.16 12.60 -1.71
CA GLU A 791 28.49 13.23 -1.71
C GLU A 791 28.97 13.51 -0.28
N MET A 792 28.13 14.16 0.54
CA MET A 792 28.44 14.48 1.95
C MET A 792 28.65 13.25 2.84
N LEU A 793 27.96 12.13 2.60
CA LEU A 793 27.96 10.96 3.50
C LEU A 793 29.26 10.15 3.56
N ASN A 794 30.26 10.50 2.74
CA ASN A 794 31.57 9.87 2.60
C ASN A 794 31.54 8.32 2.64
N LEU A 795 30.63 7.74 1.87
CA LEU A 795 30.40 6.29 1.86
C LEU A 795 31.64 5.48 1.45
N GLN A 796 32.60 6.11 0.78
CA GLN A 796 33.86 5.50 0.31
C GLN A 796 34.91 5.31 1.41
N GLN A 797 34.95 6.18 2.44
CA GLN A 797 35.90 6.08 3.54
C GLN A 797 35.65 4.85 4.44
N CYS A 798 34.42 4.36 4.46
CA CYS A 798 33.98 3.18 5.21
C CYS A 798 34.54 1.86 4.62
N ASP A 799 35.85 1.60 4.76
CA ASP A 799 36.45 0.34 4.32
C ASP A 799 35.98 -0.84 5.18
N LYS A 800 34.86 -1.40 4.73
CA LYS A 800 34.24 -2.66 5.11
C LYS A 800 35.21 -3.83 5.33
N LYS A 801 36.39 -3.86 4.70
CA LYS A 801 37.41 -4.86 5.03
C LYS A 801 38.09 -4.56 6.36
N LYS A 802 38.63 -3.35 6.54
CA LYS A 802 39.30 -2.91 7.77
C LYS A 802 38.37 -3.01 8.98
N ILE A 803 37.12 -2.56 8.84
CA ILE A 803 36.14 -2.60 9.92
C ILE A 803 35.85 -4.04 10.38
N ILE A 804 35.61 -4.96 9.43
CA ILE A 804 35.41 -6.39 9.73
C ILE A 804 36.69 -7.04 10.31
N GLU A 805 37.88 -6.59 9.91
CA GLU A 805 39.16 -7.08 10.41
C GLU A 805 39.48 -6.56 11.83
N GLU A 806 39.13 -5.31 12.14
CA GLU A 806 39.12 -4.74 13.49
C GLU A 806 38.12 -5.47 14.39
N ASP A 807 36.90 -5.72 13.94
CA ASP A 807 35.89 -6.46 14.71
C ASP A 807 36.36 -7.89 15.00
N ARG A 808 36.96 -8.56 14.01
CA ARG A 808 37.61 -9.87 14.18
C ARG A 808 38.83 -9.83 15.09
N LYS A 809 39.50 -8.69 15.26
CA LYS A 809 40.55 -8.52 16.27
C LYS A 809 39.91 -8.33 17.65
N ARG A 810 39.02 -7.35 17.82
CA ARG A 810 38.27 -7.03 19.04
C ARG A 810 37.55 -8.26 19.65
N VAL A 811 36.98 -9.13 18.82
CA VAL A 811 36.36 -10.40 19.28
C VAL A 811 37.41 -11.42 19.72
N ARG A 812 38.53 -11.58 19.01
CA ARG A 812 39.63 -12.46 19.46
C ARG A 812 40.26 -11.96 20.75
N ASP A 813 40.56 -10.66 20.83
CA ASP A 813 41.17 -10.04 22.00
C ASP A 813 40.30 -10.26 23.26
N ARG A 814 38.97 -10.11 23.14
CA ARG A 814 37.99 -10.43 24.21
C ARG A 814 37.94 -11.92 24.58
N LEU A 815 37.96 -12.82 23.59
CA LEU A 815 37.92 -14.26 23.84
C LEU A 815 39.20 -14.78 24.49
N LEU A 816 40.36 -14.21 24.13
CA LEU A 816 41.66 -14.57 24.70
C LEU A 816 41.86 -14.01 26.11
N GLN A 817 41.29 -12.83 26.43
CA GLN A 817 41.27 -12.29 27.79
C GLN A 817 40.51 -13.19 28.78
N GLY A 818 39.56 -14.00 28.33
CA GLY A 818 38.83 -14.96 29.18
C GLY A 818 39.60 -16.24 29.53
N ILE A 819 40.84 -16.42 29.07
CA ILE A 819 41.61 -17.66 29.24
C ILE A 819 42.80 -17.47 30.21
N ASN A 820 43.35 -16.25 30.33
CA ASN A 820 44.53 -15.97 31.16
C ASN A 820 44.18 -15.28 32.49
N THR A 821 43.43 -15.96 33.37
CA THR A 821 43.24 -15.54 34.78
C THR A 821 43.58 -16.66 35.76
N LYS A 822 44.82 -17.15 35.69
CA LYS A 822 45.53 -17.85 36.77
C LYS A 822 47.03 -17.90 36.47
N ASP A 823 47.73 -16.83 36.83
CA ASP A 823 48.81 -16.83 37.82
C ASP A 823 49.18 -15.36 38.12
N GLY A 824 49.93 -15.10 39.19
CA GLY A 824 49.94 -13.77 39.83
C GLY A 824 51.31 -13.19 40.19
N SER A 825 51.24 -12.17 41.06
CA SER A 825 52.34 -11.41 41.66
C SER A 825 52.99 -10.30 40.82
N THR A 826 52.78 -9.07 41.31
CA THR A 826 53.76 -7.95 41.40
C THR A 826 54.49 -7.42 40.16
N ASN A 827 54.30 -6.12 39.95
CA ASN A 827 55.27 -5.13 39.45
C ASN A 827 55.84 -5.29 38.03
N ASP A 828 55.41 -4.40 37.13
CA ASP A 828 56.37 -3.38 36.66
C ASP A 828 55.67 -2.03 36.35
N SER A 829 56.39 -0.95 36.64
CA SER A 829 56.06 0.44 36.38
C SER A 829 56.53 0.88 34.99
N THR A 830 55.94 0.33 33.93
CA THR A 830 56.12 0.85 32.56
C THR A 830 54.86 1.56 32.06
N VAL A 831 54.84 2.89 32.20
CA VAL A 831 53.83 3.78 31.58
C VAL A 831 54.06 3.81 30.07
N GLY A 832 53.60 2.77 29.38
CA GLY A 832 53.71 2.60 27.94
C GLY A 832 52.78 3.55 27.18
N THR A 833 53.18 4.82 27.07
CA THR A 833 52.44 5.86 26.34
C THR A 833 52.18 5.46 24.88
N THR A 834 50.94 5.08 24.53
CA THR A 834 50.47 5.20 23.14
C THR A 834 48.94 5.27 23.01
N LYS A 835 48.45 6.45 22.59
CA LYS A 835 47.18 6.66 21.85
C LYS A 835 45.86 6.56 22.65
N LEU A 836 45.57 7.62 23.41
CA LEU A 836 44.19 8.10 23.57
C LEU A 836 43.76 9.02 22.39
N ASP A 837 44.71 9.43 21.56
CA ASP A 837 44.69 10.67 20.78
C ASP A 837 44.11 10.48 19.37
N LYS A 838 42.83 10.07 19.24
CA LYS A 838 42.21 9.79 17.92
C LYS A 838 40.77 10.23 17.62
N PRO A 839 39.83 10.41 18.55
CA PRO A 839 38.45 10.79 18.19
C PRO A 839 38.38 12.14 17.45
N GLU A 840 39.19 13.10 17.88
CA GLU A 840 39.12 14.50 17.43
C GLU A 840 39.71 14.70 16.03
N GLU A 841 40.84 14.08 15.70
CA GLU A 841 41.39 14.11 14.33
C GLU A 841 40.39 13.57 13.30
N ASP A 842 39.73 12.43 13.61
CA ASP A 842 38.84 11.75 12.68
C ASP A 842 37.50 12.51 12.52
N LEU A 843 37.04 13.19 13.58
CA LEU A 843 35.95 14.17 13.51
C LEU A 843 36.32 15.38 12.63
N GLN A 844 37.52 15.94 12.79
CA GLN A 844 37.99 17.09 12.02
C GLN A 844 38.14 16.77 10.53
N LYS A 845 38.59 15.54 10.19
CA LYS A 845 38.61 15.01 8.82
C LYS A 845 37.20 14.89 8.24
N GLN A 846 36.20 14.46 9.02
CA GLN A 846 34.81 14.38 8.55
C GLN A 846 34.19 15.77 8.34
N PHE A 847 34.45 16.74 9.22
CA PHE A 847 34.01 18.13 9.00
C PHE A 847 34.63 18.72 7.73
N LYS A 848 35.94 18.54 7.52
CA LYS A 848 36.61 18.98 6.29
C LYS A 848 36.01 18.33 5.04
N TRP A 849 35.77 17.01 5.05
CA TRP A 849 35.10 16.35 3.94
C TRP A 849 33.71 16.95 3.66
N GLU A 850 32.89 17.12 4.71
CA GLU A 850 31.54 17.65 4.55
C GLU A 850 31.55 19.07 3.99
N ASP A 851 32.46 19.94 4.45
CA ASP A 851 32.60 21.31 3.94
C ASP A 851 33.11 21.37 2.49
N GLU A 852 34.00 20.46 2.09
CA GLU A 852 34.44 20.28 0.70
C GLU A 852 33.35 19.70 -0.23
N HIS A 853 32.37 18.97 0.32
CA HIS A 853 31.38 18.19 -0.44
C HIS A 853 29.92 18.55 -0.14
N MET A 854 29.63 19.74 0.41
CA MET A 854 28.25 20.19 0.70
C MET A 854 27.36 20.28 -0.56
N GLY A 855 27.94 20.47 -1.75
CA GLY A 855 27.20 20.68 -2.99
C GLY A 855 26.32 21.93 -2.90
N ASN A 856 25.00 21.74 -2.84
CA ASN A 856 24.03 22.83 -2.64
C ASN A 856 23.35 22.81 -1.24
N PHE A 857 23.99 22.19 -0.25
CA PHE A 857 23.70 22.40 1.17
C PHE A 857 24.51 23.58 1.73
N ARG A 858 24.03 24.16 2.84
CA ARG A 858 24.82 24.98 3.78
C ARG A 858 24.77 24.35 5.17
N ARG A 859 25.86 24.42 5.94
CA ARG A 859 25.86 24.04 7.36
C ARG A 859 25.16 25.11 8.19
N ILE A 860 24.14 24.73 8.95
CA ILE A 860 23.44 25.62 9.90
C ILE A 860 23.81 25.31 11.35
N TYR A 861 24.27 24.09 11.65
CA TYR A 861 24.80 23.72 12.95
C TYR A 861 25.92 22.67 12.82
N PRO A 862 27.05 22.79 13.53
CA PRO A 862 27.49 23.97 14.27
C PRO A 862 27.74 25.18 13.34
N CYS A 863 27.50 26.37 13.88
CA CYS A 863 27.76 27.68 13.27
C CYS A 863 28.69 28.52 14.17
N CYS A 864 29.09 29.71 13.73
CA CYS A 864 29.94 30.60 14.55
C CYS A 864 29.31 30.93 15.91
N ASP A 865 28.00 31.18 15.94
CA ASP A 865 27.26 31.56 17.15
C ASP A 865 26.72 30.35 17.94
N SER A 866 27.38 29.18 17.87
CA SER A 866 26.84 27.92 18.45
C SER A 866 26.56 28.01 19.95
N GLU A 867 27.32 28.82 20.70
CA GLU A 867 27.13 29.06 22.13
C GLU A 867 25.73 29.55 22.50
N ARG A 868 25.07 30.28 21.59
CA ARG A 868 23.67 30.75 21.78
C ARG A 868 22.67 29.59 21.91
N TYR A 869 23.03 28.39 21.44
CA TYR A 869 22.17 27.20 21.48
C TYR A 869 22.46 26.26 22.67
N GLU A 870 23.60 26.40 23.33
CA GLU A 870 23.97 25.61 24.53
C GLU A 870 22.90 25.59 25.64
N PRO A 871 22.17 26.68 25.95
CA PRO A 871 21.07 26.64 26.91
C PRO A 871 19.95 25.65 26.56
N PHE A 872 19.69 25.40 25.26
CA PHE A 872 18.64 24.49 24.81
C PHE A 872 19.04 23.01 24.86
N PHE A 873 20.33 22.70 24.92
CA PHE A 873 20.82 21.33 25.22
C PHE A 873 20.65 20.98 26.70
N LYS A 874 20.72 21.97 27.60
CA LYS A 874 20.61 21.82 29.06
C LYS A 874 19.16 21.61 29.54
N GLN A 875 18.37 20.87 28.77
CA GLN A 875 17.08 20.32 29.21
C GLN A 875 17.33 19.35 30.38
N SER A 876 16.70 19.57 31.53
CA SER A 876 16.86 18.70 32.70
C SER A 876 16.51 17.25 32.34
N SER A 877 17.50 16.36 32.38
CA SER A 877 17.36 14.95 31.98
C SER A 877 16.20 14.26 32.68
N ILE A 878 16.04 14.53 33.98
CA ILE A 878 14.91 14.11 34.82
C ILE A 878 13.56 14.42 34.15
N SER A 879 13.36 15.63 33.64
CA SER A 879 12.11 16.03 32.97
C SER A 879 11.90 15.31 31.64
N VAL A 880 12.93 15.13 30.81
CA VAL A 880 12.78 14.46 29.50
C VAL A 880 12.46 12.97 29.66
N TYR A 881 13.05 12.29 30.65
CA TYR A 881 12.74 10.88 30.93
C TYR A 881 11.44 10.70 31.75
N GLN A 882 11.00 11.71 32.51
CA GLN A 882 9.67 11.70 33.13
C GLN A 882 8.54 12.03 32.12
N ASP A 883 8.74 12.93 31.15
CA ASP A 883 7.75 13.19 30.08
C ASP A 883 7.69 12.07 29.01
N THR A 884 8.67 11.16 29.00
CA THR A 884 8.58 9.87 28.27
C THR A 884 8.06 8.73 29.15
N ALA A 885 8.23 8.78 30.49
CA ALA A 885 7.37 8.04 31.41
C ALA A 885 5.90 8.50 31.33
N ALA A 886 5.62 9.73 30.85
CA ALA A 886 4.27 10.16 30.51
C ALA A 886 3.68 9.46 29.27
N SER A 887 4.38 8.53 28.61
CA SER A 887 3.70 7.47 27.85
C SER A 887 2.69 6.74 28.74
N ARG A 888 3.13 6.35 29.95
CA ARG A 888 2.42 5.50 30.91
C ARG A 888 1.38 6.28 31.73
N ALA A 889 1.68 7.53 32.12
CA ALA A 889 0.69 8.36 32.82
C ALA A 889 -0.53 8.72 31.95
N ARG A 890 -0.34 8.91 30.63
CA ARG A 890 -1.43 9.14 29.67
C ARG A 890 -2.23 7.86 29.37
N GLU A 891 -1.61 6.70 29.58
CA GLU A 891 -2.20 5.35 29.44
C GLU A 891 -3.04 5.00 30.68
N GLU A 892 -2.55 5.33 31.87
CA GLU A 892 -3.22 5.11 33.17
C GLU A 892 -4.40 6.06 33.42
N ALA A 893 -4.28 7.35 33.08
CA ALA A 893 -5.42 8.28 33.13
C ALA A 893 -6.55 7.86 32.17
N SER A 894 -6.20 7.28 31.02
CA SER A 894 -7.18 6.71 30.07
C SER A 894 -7.83 5.41 30.56
N ARG A 895 -7.31 4.78 31.61
CA ARG A 895 -7.90 3.62 32.29
C ARG A 895 -8.98 4.06 33.30
N ILE A 896 -8.63 4.99 34.20
CA ILE A 896 -9.54 5.58 35.19
C ILE A 896 -10.76 6.23 34.51
N GLN A 897 -10.56 6.94 33.41
CA GLN A 897 -11.65 7.56 32.65
C GLN A 897 -12.58 6.54 31.97
N LYS A 898 -12.17 5.28 31.81
CA LYS A 898 -13.04 4.20 31.32
C LYS A 898 -13.93 3.65 32.45
N GLU A 899 -13.33 3.44 33.63
CA GLU A 899 -14.00 2.95 34.85
C GLU A 899 -15.12 3.91 35.33
N GLU A 900 -14.90 5.23 35.28
CA GLU A 900 -15.96 6.22 35.53
C GLU A 900 -17.16 6.12 34.57
N ASN A 901 -16.90 5.85 33.29
CA ASN A 901 -17.95 5.76 32.29
C ASN A 901 -18.74 4.46 32.43
N GLU A 902 -18.10 3.36 32.82
CA GLU A 902 -18.78 2.10 33.16
C GLU A 902 -19.71 2.27 34.38
N MET A 903 -19.34 3.09 35.38
CA MET A 903 -20.24 3.46 36.48
C MET A 903 -21.42 4.32 36.00
N LYS A 904 -21.18 5.34 35.17
CA LYS A 904 -22.23 6.22 34.64
C LYS A 904 -23.21 5.49 33.71
N ILE A 905 -22.76 4.46 32.99
CA ILE A 905 -23.63 3.58 32.20
C ILE A 905 -24.51 2.71 33.12
N LYS A 906 -23.97 2.08 34.17
CA LYS A 906 -24.77 1.37 35.18
C LYS A 906 -25.84 2.28 35.81
N GLU A 907 -25.49 3.53 36.08
CA GLU A 907 -26.40 4.54 36.62
C GLU A 907 -27.45 5.06 35.59
N GLN A 908 -27.31 4.72 34.30
CA GLN A 908 -28.33 5.00 33.27
C GLN A 908 -29.16 3.75 32.94
N GLU A 909 -28.61 2.55 33.06
CA GLU A 909 -29.38 1.31 32.90
C GLU A 909 -30.32 1.05 34.08
N SER A 910 -29.94 1.45 35.30
CA SER A 910 -30.90 1.50 36.43
C SER A 910 -32.08 2.45 36.17
N LYS A 911 -31.92 3.46 35.29
CA LYS A 911 -33.00 4.37 34.89
C LYS A 911 -33.90 3.79 33.78
N LYS A 912 -33.46 2.74 33.04
CA LYS A 912 -34.32 1.97 32.11
C LYS A 912 -35.48 1.24 32.81
N ILE A 913 -35.38 1.04 34.13
CA ILE A 913 -36.40 0.38 34.97
C ILE A 913 -37.72 1.20 35.03
N SER A 914 -37.70 2.47 34.62
CA SER A 914 -38.80 3.42 34.91
C SER A 914 -39.91 3.56 33.86
N GLY A 915 -39.92 2.83 32.72
CA GLY A 915 -41.08 2.94 31.81
C GLY A 915 -41.14 2.10 30.53
N LYS A 916 -41.86 0.98 30.57
CA LYS A 916 -43.21 0.84 29.98
C LYS A 916 -43.86 -0.51 30.35
N TRP A 917 -45.20 -0.58 30.28
CA TRP A 917 -46.05 -1.66 30.81
C TRP A 917 -47.16 -2.04 29.80
N SER A 918 -47.91 -3.12 30.09
CA SER A 918 -49.04 -3.74 29.34
C SER A 918 -48.66 -4.42 28.00
N ASP A 919 -49.23 -5.56 27.57
CA ASP A 919 -50.08 -6.63 28.19
C ASP A 919 -49.99 -7.91 27.27
N SER A 920 -50.59 -9.10 27.48
CA SER A 920 -51.59 -9.59 28.46
C SER A 920 -51.50 -11.12 28.75
N LYS A 921 -52.12 -11.51 29.87
CA LYS A 921 -52.66 -12.84 30.30
C LYS A 921 -52.74 -14.03 29.32
N LEU A 922 -52.50 -15.24 29.86
CA LEU A 922 -53.51 -16.33 29.94
C LEU A 922 -53.21 -17.34 31.09
N HIS A 923 -54.24 -18.09 31.51
CA HIS A 923 -54.41 -18.95 32.69
C HIS A 923 -53.54 -20.26 32.72
N SER A 924 -53.32 -21.01 33.82
CA SER A 924 -53.65 -20.92 35.29
C SER A 924 -52.79 -21.97 36.09
N GLU A 925 -53.01 -22.54 37.31
CA GLU A 925 -54.16 -22.60 38.24
C GLU A 925 -53.85 -22.79 39.76
N SER A 926 -53.93 -24.01 40.34
CA SER A 926 -54.16 -24.34 41.78
C SER A 926 -53.47 -25.67 42.19
N PRO A 927 -53.42 -26.15 43.47
CA PRO A 927 -54.19 -25.71 44.68
C PRO A 927 -53.47 -25.67 46.07
N ASN A 928 -54.17 -25.07 47.08
CA ASN A 928 -54.16 -25.37 48.53
C ASN A 928 -52.87 -25.05 49.38
N VAL A 929 -52.93 -24.65 50.68
CA VAL A 929 -54.04 -24.42 51.64
C VAL A 929 -53.68 -23.43 52.80
N THR A 930 -54.66 -22.64 53.29
CA THR A 930 -54.89 -21.91 54.61
C THR A 930 -53.79 -21.65 55.68
N GLN A 931 -53.85 -20.68 56.64
CA GLN A 931 -54.96 -19.87 57.26
C GLN A 931 -54.55 -18.42 57.67
N LYS A 932 -55.55 -17.49 57.74
CA LYS A 932 -55.78 -16.37 58.73
C LYS A 932 -54.74 -15.23 58.94
N SER A 933 -55.12 -13.96 59.25
CA SER A 933 -56.45 -13.29 59.35
C SER A 933 -56.33 -11.73 59.36
N THR A 934 -57.49 -11.04 59.36
CA THR A 934 -57.77 -9.68 59.94
C THR A 934 -57.18 -8.42 59.24
N THR A 935 -57.98 -7.64 58.46
CA THR A 935 -58.72 -6.37 58.80
C THR A 935 -57.85 -5.09 58.80
N THR A 936 -58.23 -3.86 58.34
CA THR A 936 -59.47 -3.26 57.75
C THR A 936 -59.18 -1.88 57.10
N HIS A 937 -60.20 -1.27 56.45
CA HIS A 937 -60.56 0.18 56.33
C HIS A 937 -59.68 1.27 57.04
N ASP A 938 -59.62 2.56 56.63
CA ASP A 938 -60.45 3.37 55.70
C ASP A 938 -59.81 4.73 55.31
N GLN A 939 -60.34 5.40 54.27
CA GLN A 939 -60.51 6.89 54.08
C GLN A 939 -59.30 7.87 54.35
N ASP A 940 -59.29 9.18 54.02
CA ASP A 940 -60.29 10.09 53.46
C ASP A 940 -59.69 11.31 52.69
N ARG A 941 -60.53 12.02 51.90
CA ARG A 941 -60.64 13.50 51.62
C ARG A 941 -59.41 14.46 51.56
N ASN A 942 -59.43 15.64 50.87
CA ASN A 942 -60.20 16.22 49.74
C ASN A 942 -59.67 17.67 49.41
N LYS A 943 -60.25 18.34 48.39
CA LYS A 943 -60.23 19.80 48.05
C LYS A 943 -58.90 20.35 47.48
N CYS A 944 -58.86 20.93 46.26
CA CYS A 944 -59.47 22.17 45.72
C CYS A 944 -58.64 23.45 46.04
N ALA A 945 -58.48 24.46 45.16
CA ALA A 945 -59.16 24.72 43.87
C ALA A 945 -58.29 25.47 42.82
N ASN A 946 -58.73 25.36 41.55
CA ASN A 946 -58.84 26.36 40.43
C ASN A 946 -58.34 27.82 40.66
N VAL A 947 -57.97 28.61 39.63
CA VAL A 947 -58.83 29.04 38.48
C VAL A 947 -58.04 29.47 37.22
N SER A 948 -58.27 28.75 36.10
CA SER A 948 -58.50 29.21 34.69
C SER A 948 -57.49 30.16 33.96
N ARG A 949 -57.58 30.48 32.65
CA ARG A 949 -58.67 30.39 31.63
C ARG A 949 -58.16 30.43 30.17
N ARG A 950 -58.98 29.96 29.22
CA ARG A 950 -58.88 30.03 27.72
C ARG A 950 -57.82 29.09 27.10
N ASN A 951 -58.12 28.15 26.19
CA ASN A 951 -58.84 28.12 24.87
C ASN A 951 -57.84 28.25 23.70
N SER A 952 -57.94 27.51 22.57
CA SER A 952 -58.84 26.38 22.21
C SER A 952 -58.42 25.64 20.92
N SER A 953 -59.01 24.45 20.71
CA SER A 953 -59.54 23.92 19.42
C SER A 953 -58.65 23.70 18.16
N HIS A 954 -58.51 22.40 17.79
CA HIS A 954 -58.87 21.80 16.46
C HIS A 954 -58.02 22.16 15.21
N SER A 955 -57.92 21.36 14.13
CA SER A 955 -58.38 19.98 13.81
C SER A 955 -57.72 19.44 12.51
N ASN A 956 -57.75 18.11 12.29
CA ASN A 956 -57.64 17.42 10.99
C ASN A 956 -56.26 17.53 10.25
N THR A 957 -55.89 16.71 9.24
CA THR A 957 -56.72 15.88 8.33
C THR A 957 -56.00 14.61 7.81
N LYS A 958 -56.78 13.53 7.64
CA LYS A 958 -56.66 12.32 6.76
C LYS A 958 -55.29 11.71 6.38
N LYS A 959 -55.27 10.36 6.41
CA LYS A 959 -54.39 9.49 5.61
C LYS A 959 -54.54 9.76 4.11
N GLN A 960 -53.46 9.53 3.35
CA GLN A 960 -53.54 8.99 2.00
C GLN A 960 -52.42 7.94 1.83
N ALA A 961 -52.69 6.89 1.04
CA ALA A 961 -51.73 5.83 0.71
C ALA A 961 -51.50 5.81 -0.80
N ILE A 962 -50.39 5.21 -1.23
CA ILE A 962 -49.84 4.95 -2.60
C ILE A 962 -48.31 5.10 -2.47
N SER A 963 -47.45 4.24 -2.99
CA SER A 963 -47.59 2.85 -3.47
C SER A 963 -46.21 2.19 -3.50
N ALA A 964 -46.13 0.85 -3.46
CA ALA A 964 -44.90 0.17 -3.81
C ALA A 964 -44.74 0.10 -5.35
N THR A 965 -43.64 0.65 -5.88
CA THR A 965 -43.22 0.49 -7.28
C THR A 965 -41.73 0.15 -7.32
N ASN A 966 -41.39 -1.03 -7.82
CA ASN A 966 -40.01 -1.37 -8.15
C ASN A 966 -39.60 -0.62 -9.42
N THR A 967 -38.38 -0.08 -9.44
CA THR A 967 -37.66 0.22 -10.69
C THR A 967 -36.22 -0.26 -10.56
N SER A 968 -35.88 -1.28 -11.35
CA SER A 968 -34.50 -1.74 -11.52
C SER A 968 -33.75 -0.83 -12.48
N HIS A 969 -32.43 -0.75 -12.34
CA HIS A 969 -31.51 -0.18 -13.34
C HIS A 969 -31.80 1.27 -13.77
N SER A 970 -31.55 2.25 -12.89
CA SER A 970 -31.14 3.56 -13.42
C SER A 970 -29.71 3.48 -13.95
N PHE A 971 -29.48 4.09 -15.12
CA PHE A 971 -28.14 4.43 -15.63
C PHE A 971 -27.81 5.92 -15.42
N GLU A 972 -28.69 6.66 -14.73
CA GLU A 972 -28.47 8.06 -14.37
C GLU A 972 -27.48 8.16 -13.20
N PRO A 973 -26.62 9.18 -13.16
CA PRO A 973 -25.69 9.37 -12.06
C PRO A 973 -26.42 9.89 -10.81
N GLU A 974 -26.66 9.00 -9.85
CA GLU A 974 -27.16 9.38 -8.52
C GLU A 974 -26.19 10.37 -7.83
N ILE A 975 -26.76 11.30 -7.06
CA ILE A 975 -25.98 12.32 -6.35
C ILE A 975 -25.29 11.66 -5.16
N ILE A 976 -23.96 11.52 -5.24
CA ILE A 976 -23.13 10.90 -4.20
C ILE A 976 -23.38 11.58 -2.84
N CYS A 977 -23.94 10.83 -1.90
CA CYS A 977 -24.21 11.29 -0.54
C CYS A 977 -22.88 11.49 0.21
N GLU A 978 -22.55 12.73 0.58
CA GLU A 978 -21.24 13.05 1.18
C GLU A 978 -20.98 12.34 2.53
N SER A 979 -22.02 11.93 3.27
CA SER A 979 -21.86 11.15 4.50
C SER A 979 -21.50 9.70 4.19
N GLU A 980 -22.20 9.05 3.26
CA GLU A 980 -21.94 7.66 2.85
C GLU A 980 -20.55 7.53 2.22
N GLU A 981 -20.14 8.48 1.38
CA GLU A 981 -18.78 8.51 0.81
C GLU A 981 -17.71 8.73 1.90
N ARG A 982 -18.00 9.53 2.93
CA ARG A 982 -17.09 9.70 4.09
C ARG A 982 -16.96 8.41 4.90
N GLU A 983 -18.06 7.70 5.13
CA GLU A 983 -18.06 6.40 5.82
C GLU A 983 -17.33 5.33 5.01
N ARG A 984 -17.60 5.23 3.71
CA ARG A 984 -16.91 4.34 2.76
C ARG A 984 -15.40 4.60 2.71
N VAL A 985 -14.97 5.86 2.66
CA VAL A 985 -13.55 6.25 2.70
C VAL A 985 -12.91 5.92 4.06
N THR A 986 -13.65 6.06 5.16
CA THR A 986 -13.18 5.72 6.50
C THR A 986 -12.99 4.21 6.67
N ALA A 987 -13.97 3.41 6.23
CA ALA A 987 -13.90 1.96 6.22
C ALA A 987 -12.74 1.45 5.33
N LEU A 988 -12.49 2.09 4.17
CA LEU A 988 -11.34 1.77 3.32
C LEU A 988 -9.99 2.08 3.98
N ALA A 989 -9.88 3.17 4.74
CA ALA A 989 -8.66 3.49 5.48
C ALA A 989 -8.42 2.50 6.63
N GLN A 990 -9.47 2.08 7.34
CA GLN A 990 -9.40 1.04 8.36
C GLN A 990 -9.03 -0.32 7.75
N ARG A 991 -9.57 -0.67 6.58
CA ARG A 991 -9.22 -1.88 5.81
C ARG A 991 -7.75 -1.90 5.40
N ASP A 992 -7.22 -0.79 4.88
CA ASP A 992 -5.80 -0.65 4.50
C ASP A 992 -4.84 -0.75 5.71
N PHE A 993 -5.26 -0.29 6.89
CA PHE A 993 -4.52 -0.48 8.14
C PHE A 993 -4.51 -1.96 8.57
N LEU A 994 -5.67 -2.61 8.64
CA LEU A 994 -5.81 -4.00 9.09
C LEU A 994 -5.04 -4.98 8.17
N ILE A 995 -5.09 -4.77 6.85
CA ILE A 995 -4.33 -5.56 5.86
C ILE A 995 -2.80 -5.47 6.08
N LYS A 996 -2.31 -4.39 6.70
CA LYS A 996 -0.88 -4.21 7.02
C LYS A 996 -0.52 -4.69 8.41
N SER A 997 -1.39 -4.48 9.41
CA SER A 997 -1.12 -4.89 10.80
C SER A 997 -1.15 -6.41 11.00
N TYR A 998 -1.99 -7.13 10.26
CA TYR A 998 -2.08 -8.60 10.34
C TYR A 998 -1.08 -9.36 9.44
N GLY A 999 -0.06 -8.70 8.88
CA GLY A 999 0.96 -9.36 8.06
C GLY A 999 0.46 -9.94 6.72
N MET A 1000 -0.80 -9.75 6.34
CA MET A 1000 -1.38 -10.26 5.09
C MET A 1000 -0.54 -9.95 3.86
N LEU A 1001 -0.10 -8.69 3.72
CA LEU A 1001 0.69 -8.25 2.57
C LEU A 1001 2.09 -8.90 2.54
N GLU A 1002 2.63 -9.23 3.71
CA GLU A 1002 3.85 -10.01 3.86
C GLU A 1002 3.65 -11.45 3.41
N GLN A 1003 2.65 -12.13 3.98
CA GLN A 1003 2.31 -13.50 3.61
C GLN A 1003 2.04 -13.59 2.10
N ILE A 1004 1.15 -12.74 1.53
CA ILE A 1004 0.86 -12.64 0.07
C ILE A 1004 2.15 -12.63 -0.74
N TYR A 1005 3.14 -11.85 -0.31
CA TYR A 1005 4.41 -11.73 -1.00
C TYR A 1005 5.27 -12.99 -0.91
N MET A 1006 5.53 -13.49 0.31
CA MET A 1006 6.33 -14.71 0.53
C MET A 1006 5.81 -15.85 -0.34
N ALA A 1007 4.49 -15.95 -0.32
CA ALA A 1007 3.68 -16.96 -0.96
C ALA A 1007 3.77 -16.90 -2.50
N MET A 1008 3.64 -15.71 -3.10
CA MET A 1008 3.84 -15.52 -4.54
C MET A 1008 5.31 -15.68 -4.97
N LYS A 1009 6.28 -15.31 -4.12
CA LYS A 1009 7.70 -15.49 -4.40
C LYS A 1009 8.09 -16.97 -4.39
N LYS A 1010 7.67 -17.73 -3.36
CA LYS A 1010 7.89 -19.19 -3.21
C LYS A 1010 7.39 -19.95 -4.44
N ASN A 1011 6.22 -19.57 -4.96
CA ASN A 1011 5.59 -20.24 -6.10
C ASN A 1011 6.05 -19.68 -7.47
N GLY A 1012 7.04 -18.76 -7.54
CA GLY A 1012 7.59 -18.22 -8.80
C GLY A 1012 6.60 -17.39 -9.65
N THR A 1013 5.53 -16.90 -9.04
CA THR A 1013 4.36 -16.29 -9.73
C THR A 1013 4.32 -14.77 -9.66
N LEU A 1014 5.01 -14.21 -8.69
CA LEU A 1014 5.16 -12.80 -8.42
C LEU A 1014 5.56 -12.01 -9.69
N ARG A 1015 4.79 -10.99 -10.07
CA ARG A 1015 5.16 -10.13 -11.22
C ARG A 1015 6.46 -9.38 -10.88
N ALA A 1016 7.38 -9.20 -11.83
CA ALA A 1016 8.64 -8.48 -11.59
C ALA A 1016 8.45 -7.05 -11.01
N ILE A 1017 7.31 -6.41 -11.30
CA ILE A 1017 6.91 -5.12 -10.72
C ILE A 1017 6.58 -5.27 -9.22
N ASP A 1018 5.88 -6.33 -8.83
CA ASP A 1018 5.55 -6.62 -7.43
C ASP A 1018 6.78 -7.13 -6.65
N GLU A 1019 7.68 -7.89 -7.27
CA GLU A 1019 8.99 -8.24 -6.70
C GLU A 1019 9.84 -7.00 -6.43
N LYS A 1020 9.82 -6.00 -7.32
CA LYS A 1020 10.46 -4.70 -7.07
C LYS A 1020 9.73 -3.86 -5.99
N LYS A 1021 8.40 -3.97 -5.89
CA LYS A 1021 7.55 -3.12 -5.03
C LYS A 1021 7.45 -3.59 -3.58
N TYR A 1022 7.39 -4.90 -3.37
CA TYR A 1022 7.17 -5.56 -2.09
C TYR A 1022 8.37 -6.43 -1.66
N GLY A 1023 9.49 -6.33 -2.39
CA GLY A 1023 10.70 -7.15 -2.28
C GLY A 1023 11.44 -7.15 -0.94
N LEU A 1024 10.93 -6.44 0.08
CA LEU A 1024 11.35 -6.60 1.47
C LEU A 1024 10.99 -7.99 2.00
N TYR A 1025 9.72 -8.39 1.87
CA TYR A 1025 9.15 -9.45 2.68
C TYR A 1025 9.87 -10.79 2.50
N GLY A 1026 10.11 -11.23 1.26
CA GLY A 1026 10.87 -12.45 0.94
C GLY A 1026 12.37 -12.39 1.19
N LYS A 1027 12.78 -11.67 2.23
CA LYS A 1027 14.12 -11.56 2.85
C LYS A 1027 14.04 -11.69 4.38
N LEU A 1028 12.87 -11.43 4.98
CA LEU A 1028 12.55 -11.70 6.38
C LEU A 1028 12.22 -13.19 6.58
N GLY A 1029 11.44 -13.79 5.67
CA GLY A 1029 10.89 -15.15 5.80
C GLY A 1029 11.84 -16.28 5.41
N TYR A 1030 13.14 -16.15 5.65
CA TYR A 1030 14.13 -17.22 5.43
C TYR A 1030 15.12 -17.37 6.61
N ALA A 1031 14.71 -16.92 7.79
CA ALA A 1031 15.48 -17.06 9.04
C ALA A 1031 15.25 -18.42 9.73
N ASP A 1032 14.01 -18.89 9.79
CA ASP A 1032 13.61 -20.05 10.58
C ASP A 1032 13.42 -21.33 9.74
N SER A 1033 14.54 -21.98 9.38
CA SER A 1033 14.64 -23.44 9.29
C SER A 1033 16.07 -23.92 8.97
N THR A 1034 16.41 -25.11 9.45
CA THR A 1034 17.65 -25.86 9.16
C THR A 1034 19.00 -25.23 9.53
N SER A 1035 19.34 -25.28 10.82
CA SER A 1035 20.74 -25.33 11.26
C SER A 1035 21.19 -26.78 11.52
N LYS A 1036 22.02 -27.38 10.64
CA LYS A 1036 22.97 -28.47 11.00
C LYS A 1036 23.94 -28.82 9.87
N SER A 1037 25.17 -29.19 10.27
CA SER A 1037 26.26 -29.80 9.48
C SER A 1037 26.89 -28.99 8.32
N ALA A 1038 28.21 -29.07 8.23
CA ALA A 1038 29.04 -28.56 7.13
C ALA A 1038 29.10 -29.60 5.97
N SER A 1039 29.67 -29.35 4.78
CA SER A 1039 31.02 -28.80 4.55
C SER A 1039 31.35 -28.62 3.04
N ILE A 1040 32.60 -28.23 2.73
CA ILE A 1040 33.23 -28.19 1.39
C ILE A 1040 32.56 -27.21 0.38
N CYS A 1041 32.99 -25.96 0.19
CA CYS A 1041 34.31 -25.41 -0.18
C CYS A 1041 34.74 -25.64 -1.65
N ARG A 1042 34.94 -24.53 -2.40
CA ARG A 1042 36.18 -24.29 -3.18
C ARG A 1042 36.41 -22.80 -3.49
N HIS A 1043 37.62 -22.33 -3.25
CA HIS A 1043 38.13 -21.00 -3.66
C HIS A 1043 38.41 -20.97 -5.18
N LYS A 1044 38.43 -19.81 -5.86
CA LYS A 1044 39.63 -18.94 -5.99
C LYS A 1044 39.26 -17.63 -6.76
N CYS A 1045 39.85 -16.43 -6.65
CA CYS A 1045 40.94 -15.80 -5.86
C CYS A 1045 41.54 -14.63 -6.72
N HIS A 1046 41.41 -13.32 -6.36
CA HIS A 1046 42.42 -12.36 -5.76
C HIS A 1046 43.07 -11.38 -6.81
N LEU A 1047 43.76 -10.21 -6.56
CA LEU A 1047 43.85 -9.28 -5.38
C LEU A 1047 44.41 -7.82 -5.62
N HIS A 1048 45.36 -7.54 -6.53
CA HIS A 1048 46.31 -6.40 -6.43
C HIS A 1048 46.71 -5.71 -7.77
N GLN A 1049 47.26 -4.48 -7.88
CA GLN A 1049 47.83 -3.45 -6.98
C GLN A 1049 47.59 -2.03 -7.61
N HIS A 1050 47.44 -0.89 -6.89
CA HIS A 1050 48.45 0.13 -6.45
C HIS A 1050 49.25 0.80 -7.59
N SER A 1051 49.74 2.06 -7.53
CA SER A 1051 49.83 3.19 -6.54
C SER A 1051 50.17 4.51 -7.32
N GLY A 1052 50.25 5.75 -6.82
CA GLY A 1052 50.09 6.42 -5.50
C GLY A 1052 50.66 7.87 -5.55
N MET A 1053 50.58 8.67 -4.45
CA MET A 1053 51.36 9.91 -4.14
C MET A 1053 51.16 11.16 -5.07
N GLU A 1054 51.40 12.44 -4.69
CA GLU A 1054 51.95 13.07 -3.47
C GLU A 1054 51.47 14.54 -3.19
N THR A 1055 52.00 15.16 -2.11
CA THR A 1055 52.06 16.58 -1.61
C THR A 1055 51.91 17.78 -2.59
N ARG A 1056 51.70 19.08 -2.24
CA ARG A 1056 51.43 19.91 -1.00
C ARG A 1056 51.14 21.40 -1.43
N TYR A 1057 50.79 22.25 -0.45
CA TYR A 1057 50.99 23.73 -0.34
C TYR A 1057 49.84 24.74 -0.57
N GLU A 1058 49.75 25.66 0.41
CA GLU A 1058 49.12 27.02 0.42
C GLU A 1058 50.23 28.09 0.08
N PRO A 1059 50.07 29.44 0.12
CA PRO A 1059 48.96 30.27 0.69
C PRO A 1059 48.55 31.60 0.00
N TRP A 1060 47.42 32.15 0.48
CA TRP A 1060 47.07 33.58 0.70
C TRP A 1060 47.60 34.70 -0.22
N THR A 1061 46.71 35.56 -0.78
CA THR A 1061 46.47 36.95 -0.30
C THR A 1061 45.40 37.75 -1.10
N SER A 1062 44.89 38.78 -0.42
CA SER A 1062 43.98 39.88 -0.79
C SER A 1062 44.00 40.50 -2.21
N GLN A 1063 42.87 41.09 -2.65
CA GLN A 1063 42.68 42.56 -2.69
C GLN A 1063 41.23 43.02 -3.01
N SER A 1064 40.92 44.26 -2.63
CA SER A 1064 39.78 45.10 -3.05
C SER A 1064 40.28 46.56 -3.17
N PRO A 1065 39.62 47.49 -3.89
CA PRO A 1065 38.66 48.38 -3.18
C PRO A 1065 37.55 49.08 -4.03
N GLN A 1066 36.57 49.67 -3.31
CA GLN A 1066 35.87 50.97 -3.53
C GLN A 1066 35.21 51.37 -4.88
N PHE A 1067 34.01 51.97 -4.76
CA PHE A 1067 33.74 53.36 -5.20
C PHE A 1067 32.57 54.00 -4.38
N CYS A 1068 32.24 55.27 -4.58
CA CYS A 1068 31.70 56.15 -3.51
C CYS A 1068 30.26 56.70 -3.65
N LEU A 1069 29.64 56.90 -2.48
CA LEU A 1069 28.79 58.04 -2.01
C LEU A 1069 27.97 58.90 -3.01
N LYS A 1070 26.68 59.08 -2.67
CA LYS A 1070 26.09 60.42 -2.45
C LYS A 1070 24.81 60.34 -1.59
N ALA A 1071 24.39 61.47 -1.03
CA ALA A 1071 23.27 61.58 -0.08
C ALA A 1071 22.46 62.88 -0.27
N SER A 1072 21.23 62.91 0.26
CA SER A 1072 20.44 64.13 0.51
C SER A 1072 19.47 63.88 1.69
N LYS A 1073 18.85 64.95 2.24
CA LYS A 1073 18.21 64.95 3.58
C LYS A 1073 16.67 65.02 3.55
N VAL A 1074 16.10 64.70 4.72
CA VAL A 1074 14.73 64.98 5.15
C VAL A 1074 14.60 66.44 5.62
N ASP A 1075 13.40 67.03 5.47
CA ASP A 1075 13.00 68.31 6.07
C ASP A 1075 11.82 68.17 7.06
N ASN A 1076 11.59 69.22 7.84
CA ASN A 1076 10.73 69.30 9.04
C ASN A 1076 9.56 70.29 8.79
N VAL A 1077 8.60 70.61 9.66
CA VAL A 1077 8.26 70.37 11.10
C VAL A 1077 6.72 70.65 11.22
N PRO A 1078 5.96 70.33 12.30
CA PRO A 1078 6.33 69.80 13.63
C PRO A 1078 5.72 68.45 14.03
#